data_AF-N9FI25-F1
#
_entry.id   AF-N9FI25-F1
#
_cell.length_a   1.000
_cell.length_b   1.000
_cell.length_c   1.000
_cell.angle_alpha   90.00
_cell.angle_beta   90.00
_cell.angle_gamma   90.00
#
_symmetry.space_group_name_H-M   'P 1'
#
loop_
_entity.id
_entity.type
_entity.pdbx_description
1 polymer ?
#
loop_
_entity_poly.entity_id
_entity_poly.type
_entity_poly.pdbx_seq_one_letter_code
_entity_poly.pdbx_strand_id
1 'polypeptide(L)'
;MRLKYLTLCILGLSLSACSQHVIKTNSGSANLDQKAINSLNAMYEYPSYDYRGKFNVHVDLDEKQKSATDNKVLDAAVQQKADQYLRDQKVNLNSQQKKALYTALAEQPKSAFGTKADKFARIMTNILNDMQFEYDGSVHYRQKMGSFNLTARYEKPTLLVQAKVPMVLDLSSYKFYINYFALMPYLVNKENQNNLAYLDFSKYQDLFKQVDYKKFAEYVKASSAVYYRLADANNIQALSITSADQAAGVVEKIRLKTSIEELILQANLYSKVNEKYLMQSILNIKEANLEKLILDDANKTPADTTKTPLNNKQSAEDPSVVSQQLYRLVNQHFGVDAEADTSAVEAAEDAADEAQQAADDAAENAVADSTSVDDEQDGLSEDQCLTLQNASKATYGDAQYCQSLYGVDVFGDKKTESGFLSYIEKLKAIEKEFVVYDKNQFIDDQAFKALWIKHQAEIAKALPPVDKRNPFIMDVGLDTQGRAVKIDYDLNYALPEMKSRFNVKADMLISNYGKATPIDQAQLKRAKTWAEASKGSMLEQAIGSFSEKLGQTNVQERSAEAYTLSLDDQLKVIAEQRFDATKAYEQTYKAVFIAKLIETKPEIVQRYTSQELQEIAAVFAYWYGNEEVYNPEGKALQTIEALQNKHHLQEEDQFDDKLGQAVNRIVNEAMRGDKDRQAWKKLQAQYKQPQQLFAQQYQIQFELENGVSSEEKLLLAQTANILGQVYVDARKNKLSEKSIKSLKIEHNEFIDYEIFKDVYLKMLSTK
;
A
#
# COMPACT_ATOMS: atom_id res chain seq x y z
N MET A 1 7.61 9.18 7.19
CA MET A 1 6.26 9.80 7.31
C MET A 1 5.19 8.94 8.00
N ARG A 2 5.33 7.60 8.17
CA ARG A 2 4.17 6.73 8.43
C ARG A 2 3.64 6.64 9.88
N LEU A 3 4.40 7.09 10.89
CA LEU A 3 3.95 7.06 12.30
C LEU A 3 3.23 8.35 12.79
N LYS A 4 3.50 9.53 12.21
CA LYS A 4 2.91 10.81 12.68
C LYS A 4 1.38 10.93 12.47
N TYR A 5 0.78 10.17 11.56
CA TYR A 5 -0.66 10.26 11.23
C TYR A 5 -1.53 9.22 11.94
N LEU A 6 -1.01 8.02 12.22
CA LEU A 6 -1.80 6.97 12.89
C LEU A 6 -2.00 7.28 14.39
N THR A 7 -1.04 7.99 15.00
CA THR A 7 -1.10 8.37 16.42
C THR A 7 -2.25 9.32 16.73
N LEU A 8 -2.53 10.33 15.91
CA LEU A 8 -3.56 11.33 16.20
C LEU A 8 -4.98 10.74 16.27
N CYS A 9 -5.33 9.81 15.38
CA CYS A 9 -6.66 9.17 15.40
C CYS A 9 -6.86 8.20 16.58
N ILE A 10 -5.79 7.60 17.10
CA ILE A 10 -5.86 6.65 18.22
C ILE A 10 -5.71 7.36 19.59
N LEU A 11 -4.86 8.39 19.66
CA LEU A 11 -4.75 9.29 20.82
C LEU A 11 -5.96 10.23 20.98
N GLY A 12 -6.77 10.41 19.92
CA GLY A 12 -8.04 11.14 20.01
C GLY A 12 -9.10 10.46 20.89
N LEU A 13 -8.97 9.15 21.15
CA LEU A 13 -9.90 8.38 21.99
C LEU A 13 -9.36 8.07 23.41
N SER A 14 -8.10 8.39 23.70
CA SER A 14 -7.50 8.19 25.03
C SER A 14 -6.20 9.01 25.20
N LEU A 15 -5.85 9.58 26.35
CA LEU A 15 -6.33 9.26 27.70
C LEU A 15 -5.97 10.37 28.71
N SER A 16 -6.92 11.19 29.19
CA SER A 16 -6.64 12.16 30.27
C SER A 16 -7.89 12.75 30.98
N ALA A 17 -8.13 12.34 32.22
CA ALA A 17 -9.05 13.01 33.16
C ALA A 17 -8.66 12.75 34.62
N CYS A 18 -7.49 13.27 35.02
CA CYS A 18 -6.91 13.12 36.36
C CYS A 18 -6.74 14.45 37.10
N SER A 19 -7.86 15.12 37.39
CA SER A 19 -7.93 16.14 38.44
C SER A 19 -9.21 15.93 39.28
N GLN A 20 -9.16 16.22 40.58
CA GLN A 20 -10.28 15.98 41.50
C GLN A 20 -11.27 17.15 41.61
N HIS A 21 -11.22 18.11 40.68
CA HIS A 21 -12.10 19.27 40.67
C HIS A 21 -13.05 19.23 39.48
N VAL A 22 -14.33 18.96 39.77
CA VAL A 22 -15.43 19.26 38.85
C VAL A 22 -15.49 20.79 38.71
N ILE A 23 -14.95 21.31 37.60
CA ILE A 23 -15.08 22.72 37.26
C ILE A 23 -16.54 22.95 36.87
N LYS A 24 -17.33 23.50 37.81
CA LYS A 24 -18.70 23.95 37.51
C LYS A 24 -18.62 25.17 36.59
N THR A 25 -18.64 24.92 35.29
CA THR A 25 -18.81 25.96 34.27
C THR A 25 -20.24 26.52 34.39
N ASN A 26 -20.37 27.75 34.89
CA ASN A 26 -21.66 28.43 34.98
C ASN A 26 -22.20 28.69 33.57
N SER A 27 -23.37 28.15 33.25
CA SER A 27 -24.02 28.25 31.94
C SER A 27 -24.72 29.60 31.65
N GLY A 28 -24.41 30.64 32.43
CA GLY A 28 -24.93 32.00 32.24
C GLY A 28 -24.12 32.79 31.20
N SER A 29 -24.81 33.36 30.21
CA SER A 29 -24.29 34.36 29.25
C SER A 29 -22.99 34.02 28.51
N ALA A 30 -22.76 32.75 28.17
CA ALA A 30 -21.70 32.35 27.24
C ALA A 30 -22.16 32.46 25.77
N ASN A 31 -21.27 32.99 24.91
CA ASN A 31 -21.45 32.99 23.45
C ASN A 31 -21.47 31.56 22.87
N LEU A 32 -22.01 31.39 21.66
CA LEU A 32 -22.17 30.07 21.02
C LEU A 32 -20.83 29.34 20.79
N ASP A 33 -19.74 30.07 20.50
CA ASP A 33 -18.39 29.49 20.41
C ASP A 33 -17.99 28.87 21.75
N GLN A 34 -18.08 29.63 22.84
CA GLN A 34 -17.68 29.18 24.16
C GLN A 34 -18.60 28.07 24.70
N LYS A 35 -19.89 28.08 24.35
CA LYS A 35 -20.80 26.96 24.64
C LYS A 35 -20.37 25.67 23.97
N ALA A 36 -20.06 25.69 22.66
CA ALA A 36 -19.61 24.51 21.94
C ALA A 36 -18.25 24.01 22.44
N ILE A 37 -17.31 24.92 22.71
CA ILE A 37 -16.01 24.59 23.30
C ILE A 37 -16.18 23.91 24.67
N ASN A 38 -17.02 24.47 25.55
CA ASN A 38 -17.31 23.88 26.86
C ASN A 38 -17.97 22.50 26.74
N SER A 39 -18.91 22.33 25.80
CA SER A 39 -19.70 21.11 25.67
C SER A 39 -18.86 19.93 25.16
N LEU A 40 -17.89 20.18 24.27
CA LEU A 40 -16.91 19.19 23.83
C LEU A 40 -15.87 18.90 24.92
N ASN A 41 -15.34 19.94 25.57
CA ASN A 41 -14.36 19.80 26.65
C ASN A 41 -14.87 18.99 27.85
N ALA A 42 -16.19 18.92 28.04
CA ALA A 42 -16.83 18.07 29.04
C ALA A 42 -16.41 16.59 28.95
N MET A 43 -16.07 16.06 27.77
CA MET A 43 -15.57 14.67 27.64
C MET A 43 -14.36 14.40 28.53
N TYR A 44 -13.45 15.36 28.65
CA TYR A 44 -12.22 15.25 29.47
C TYR A 44 -12.41 15.69 30.93
N GLU A 45 -13.64 16.00 31.36
CA GLU A 45 -13.93 16.50 32.72
C GLU A 45 -14.69 15.48 33.60
N TYR A 46 -15.16 14.39 32.99
CA TYR A 46 -15.73 13.25 33.69
C TYR A 46 -14.73 12.07 33.70
N PRO A 47 -14.71 11.22 34.74
CA PRO A 47 -13.75 10.13 34.84
C PRO A 47 -13.98 8.99 33.83
N SER A 48 -15.14 8.99 33.17
CA SER A 48 -15.51 8.07 32.10
C SER A 48 -16.72 8.60 31.30
N TYR A 49 -16.96 8.06 30.10
CA TYR A 49 -18.23 8.20 29.36
C TYR A 49 -18.41 7.02 28.38
N ASP A 50 -19.66 6.79 27.94
CA ASP A 50 -19.98 5.88 26.84
C ASP A 50 -20.22 6.69 25.57
N TYR A 51 -19.82 6.14 24.42
CA TYR A 51 -20.04 6.74 23.11
C TYR A 51 -20.53 5.69 22.12
N ARG A 52 -21.34 6.12 21.15
CA ARG A 52 -21.76 5.29 20.01
C ARG A 52 -22.09 6.17 18.82
N GLY A 53 -22.01 5.64 17.62
CA GLY A 53 -22.42 6.38 16.43
C GLY A 53 -22.46 5.51 15.20
N LYS A 54 -22.70 6.15 14.06
CA LYS A 54 -22.67 5.54 12.74
C LYS A 54 -21.89 6.41 11.79
N PHE A 55 -21.33 5.81 10.74
CA PHE A 55 -20.85 6.58 9.59
C PHE A 55 -21.12 5.86 8.28
N ASN A 56 -21.32 6.66 7.24
CA ASN A 56 -21.48 6.22 5.87
C ASN A 56 -20.52 7.01 4.96
N VAL A 57 -19.89 6.32 4.03
CA VAL A 57 -19.00 6.90 3.02
C VAL A 57 -19.70 6.76 1.67
N HIS A 58 -20.11 7.88 1.09
CA HIS A 58 -20.59 7.93 -0.28
C HIS A 58 -19.49 8.45 -1.19
N VAL A 59 -19.17 7.70 -2.25
CA VAL A 59 -18.24 8.10 -3.30
C VAL A 59 -19.04 8.32 -4.58
N ASP A 60 -19.13 9.58 -5.00
CA ASP A 60 -19.56 9.97 -6.33
C ASP A 60 -18.36 9.86 -7.28
N LEU A 61 -18.54 9.20 -8.42
CA LEU A 61 -17.61 9.25 -9.55
C LEU A 61 -18.24 10.08 -10.66
N ASP A 62 -17.48 10.99 -11.28
CA ASP A 62 -18.00 11.85 -12.35
C ASP A 62 -18.21 11.05 -13.65
N GLU A 63 -19.36 10.36 -13.77
CA GLU A 63 -19.77 9.58 -14.95
C GLU A 63 -19.98 10.42 -16.23
N LYS A 64 -19.65 11.72 -16.20
CA LYS A 64 -19.75 12.66 -17.33
C LYS A 64 -18.74 12.45 -18.46
N GLN A 65 -18.03 11.32 -18.46
CA GLN A 65 -17.73 10.61 -19.71
C GLN A 65 -18.17 9.15 -19.55
N LYS A 66 -19.30 8.80 -20.18
CA LYS A 66 -19.60 7.40 -20.51
C LYS A 66 -18.37 6.83 -21.18
N SER A 67 -17.87 5.69 -20.70
CA SER A 67 -16.81 4.96 -21.37
C SER A 67 -17.31 4.55 -22.75
N ALA A 68 -16.95 5.32 -23.77
CA ALA A 68 -17.07 4.88 -25.14
C ALA A 68 -16.30 3.56 -25.25
N THR A 69 -16.93 2.55 -25.85
CA THR A 69 -16.22 1.36 -26.33
C THR A 69 -15.47 1.72 -27.61
N ASP A 70 -14.63 2.75 -27.52
CA ASP A 70 -13.60 3.01 -28.49
C ASP A 70 -12.65 1.81 -28.44
N ASN A 71 -12.46 1.17 -29.58
CA ASN A 71 -11.27 0.36 -29.76
C ASN A 71 -10.09 1.33 -29.70
N LYS A 72 -9.49 1.51 -28.51
CA LYS A 72 -8.26 2.29 -28.39
C LYS A 72 -7.21 1.62 -29.26
N VAL A 73 -6.91 2.25 -30.38
CA VAL A 73 -5.77 1.95 -31.23
C VAL A 73 -4.66 2.91 -30.82
N LEU A 74 -3.42 2.43 -30.80
CA LEU A 74 -2.25 3.27 -30.59
C LEU A 74 -2.24 4.37 -31.67
N ASP A 75 -1.81 5.59 -31.32
CA ASP A 75 -1.71 6.67 -32.30
C ASP A 75 -0.93 6.21 -33.54
N ALA A 76 -1.42 6.57 -34.73
CA ALA A 76 -0.87 6.06 -35.99
C ALA A 76 0.59 6.48 -36.20
N ALA A 77 0.99 7.67 -35.74
CA ALA A 77 2.39 8.12 -35.82
C ALA A 77 3.28 7.41 -34.79
N VAL A 78 2.81 7.22 -33.55
CA VAL A 78 3.52 6.41 -32.52
C VAL A 78 3.67 4.95 -32.99
N GLN A 79 2.61 4.35 -33.55
CA GLN A 79 2.66 2.99 -34.08
C GLN A 79 3.63 2.89 -35.27
N GLN A 80 3.59 3.84 -36.21
CA GLN A 80 4.54 3.88 -37.34
C GLN A 80 5.98 4.05 -36.86
N LYS A 81 6.21 4.84 -35.81
CA LYS A 81 7.54 5.05 -35.20
C LYS A 81 8.05 3.80 -34.51
N ALA A 82 7.20 3.12 -33.74
CA ALA A 82 7.50 1.82 -33.13
C ALA A 82 7.85 0.78 -34.20
N ASP A 83 7.07 0.72 -35.29
CA ASP A 83 7.31 -0.16 -36.41
C ASP A 83 8.65 0.14 -37.10
N GLN A 84 9.03 1.41 -37.26
CA GLN A 84 10.33 1.78 -37.80
C GLN A 84 11.46 1.32 -36.87
N TYR A 85 11.42 1.73 -35.61
CA TYR A 85 12.43 1.40 -34.60
C TYR A 85 12.67 -0.12 -34.48
N LEU A 86 11.59 -0.91 -34.39
CA LEU A 86 11.68 -2.37 -34.27
C LEU A 86 12.29 -3.01 -35.53
N ARG A 87 12.02 -2.47 -36.73
CA ARG A 87 12.67 -2.91 -37.98
C ARG A 87 14.14 -2.53 -38.03
N ASP A 88 14.50 -1.32 -37.60
CA ASP A 88 15.89 -0.87 -37.51
C ASP A 88 16.69 -1.80 -36.57
N GLN A 89 16.10 -2.20 -35.44
CA GLN A 89 16.62 -3.19 -34.50
C GLN A 89 16.47 -4.65 -34.95
N LYS A 90 15.97 -4.92 -36.17
CA LYS A 90 15.78 -6.27 -36.76
C LYS A 90 14.89 -7.21 -35.90
N VAL A 91 13.91 -6.65 -35.20
CA VAL A 91 12.92 -7.39 -34.39
C VAL A 91 11.76 -7.83 -35.30
N ASN A 92 11.73 -9.12 -35.64
CA ASN A 92 10.78 -9.69 -36.60
C ASN A 92 9.52 -10.24 -35.91
N LEU A 93 8.62 -9.36 -35.47
CA LEU A 93 7.33 -9.77 -34.89
C LEU A 93 6.38 -10.35 -35.95
N ASN A 94 5.80 -11.52 -35.68
CA ASN A 94 4.72 -12.05 -36.50
C ASN A 94 3.41 -11.25 -36.30
N SER A 95 2.43 -11.43 -37.19
CA SER A 95 1.18 -10.64 -37.16
C SER A 95 0.38 -10.76 -35.86
N GLN A 96 0.48 -11.88 -35.14
CA GLN A 96 -0.18 -12.10 -33.85
C GLN A 96 0.59 -11.41 -32.70
N GLN A 97 1.91 -11.57 -32.65
CA GLN A 97 2.79 -10.89 -31.69
C GLN A 97 2.68 -9.36 -31.83
N LYS A 98 2.75 -8.85 -33.07
CA LYS A 98 2.62 -7.42 -33.39
C LYS A 98 1.25 -6.87 -33.00
N LYS A 99 0.16 -7.63 -33.23
CA LYS A 99 -1.18 -7.25 -32.78
C LYS A 99 -1.29 -7.25 -31.26
N ALA A 100 -0.74 -8.26 -30.58
CA ALA A 100 -0.75 -8.34 -29.12
C ALA A 100 0.01 -7.16 -28.50
N LEU A 101 1.20 -6.84 -29.03
CA LEU A 101 2.05 -5.75 -28.55
C LEU A 101 1.34 -4.40 -28.68
N TYR A 102 0.81 -4.07 -29.86
CA TYR A 102 0.08 -2.81 -30.04
C TYR A 102 -1.28 -2.79 -29.34
N THR A 103 -1.89 -3.93 -29.03
CA THR A 103 -3.06 -3.96 -28.13
C THR A 103 -2.65 -3.60 -26.71
N ALA A 104 -1.57 -4.20 -26.20
CA ALA A 104 -1.03 -3.96 -24.87
C ALA A 104 -0.43 -2.55 -24.67
N LEU A 105 0.05 -1.91 -25.75
CA LEU A 105 0.51 -0.51 -25.77
C LEU A 105 -0.62 0.50 -26.04
N ALA A 106 -1.71 0.11 -26.72
CA ALA A 106 -2.89 0.96 -26.90
C ALA A 106 -3.81 0.99 -25.68
N GLU A 107 -3.68 0.01 -24.78
CA GLU A 107 -3.92 0.21 -23.36
C GLU A 107 -2.89 1.24 -22.82
N GLN A 108 -3.14 2.53 -23.13
CA GLN A 108 -2.37 3.70 -22.69
C GLN A 108 -1.86 3.57 -21.26
N PRO A 109 -0.71 4.20 -20.91
CA PRO A 109 -0.11 4.17 -19.59
C PRO A 109 -1.13 3.96 -18.49
N LYS A 110 -1.15 2.72 -18.00
CA LYS A 110 -1.77 2.41 -16.73
C LYS A 110 -0.92 3.16 -15.73
N SER A 111 -1.31 4.40 -15.41
CA SER A 111 -0.76 5.12 -14.29
C SER A 111 -0.79 4.17 -13.08
N ALA A 112 0.07 4.37 -12.09
CA ALA A 112 0.17 3.44 -10.96
C ALA A 112 -1.17 3.17 -10.22
N PHE A 113 -2.22 3.94 -10.54
CA PHE A 113 -3.59 3.84 -10.03
C PHE A 113 -4.67 3.62 -11.12
N GLY A 114 -4.33 3.50 -12.41
CA GLY A 114 -5.22 3.89 -13.52
C GLY A 114 -6.13 2.84 -14.18
N THR A 115 -6.05 1.53 -13.88
CA THR A 115 -7.00 0.54 -14.46
C THR A 115 -7.39 -0.60 -13.52
N LYS A 116 -6.44 -1.31 -12.90
CA LYS A 116 -6.77 -2.27 -11.84
C LYS A 116 -7.31 -1.54 -10.61
N ALA A 117 -6.60 -0.51 -10.16
CA ALA A 117 -7.08 0.34 -9.08
C ALA A 117 -8.31 1.19 -9.49
N ASP A 118 -8.51 1.54 -10.76
CA ASP A 118 -9.73 2.22 -11.24
C ASP A 118 -10.97 1.29 -11.22
N LYS A 119 -10.83 0.03 -11.67
CA LYS A 119 -11.88 -1.01 -11.53
C LYS A 119 -12.13 -1.36 -10.07
N PHE A 120 -11.07 -1.51 -9.27
CA PHE A 120 -11.17 -1.75 -7.84
C PHE A 120 -11.81 -0.56 -7.12
N ALA A 121 -11.52 0.69 -7.50
CA ALA A 121 -12.14 1.88 -6.95
C ALA A 121 -13.63 1.95 -7.30
N ARG A 122 -14.06 1.56 -8.51
CA ARG A 122 -15.49 1.41 -8.86
C ARG A 122 -16.18 0.32 -8.05
N ILE A 123 -15.54 -0.83 -7.86
CA ILE A 123 -16.05 -1.94 -7.04
C ILE A 123 -16.14 -1.51 -5.56
N MET A 124 -15.09 -0.90 -5.02
CA MET A 124 -15.05 -0.39 -3.65
C MET A 124 -15.98 0.80 -3.44
N THR A 125 -16.19 1.65 -4.44
CA THR A 125 -17.23 2.71 -4.42
C THR A 125 -18.60 2.09 -4.19
N ASN A 126 -18.97 1.08 -4.99
CA ASN A 126 -20.26 0.39 -4.80
C ASN A 126 -20.33 -0.28 -3.42
N ILE A 127 -19.27 -0.97 -2.97
CA ILE A 127 -19.25 -1.64 -1.67
C ILE A 127 -19.33 -0.62 -0.51
N LEU A 128 -18.61 0.50 -0.56
CA LEU A 128 -18.62 1.54 0.47
C LEU A 128 -19.97 2.27 0.52
N ASN A 129 -20.54 2.58 -0.65
CA ASN A 129 -21.87 3.21 -0.77
C ASN A 129 -22.99 2.30 -0.19
N ASP A 130 -22.77 0.98 -0.19
CA ASP A 130 -23.68 -0.05 0.35
C ASP A 130 -23.34 -0.50 1.77
N MET A 131 -22.21 -0.06 2.35
CA MET A 131 -21.81 -0.42 3.72
C MET A 131 -22.24 0.64 4.73
N GLN A 132 -22.87 0.18 5.81
CA GLN A 132 -23.15 0.96 7.00
C GLN A 132 -22.16 0.56 8.08
N PHE A 133 -21.45 1.54 8.64
CA PHE A 133 -20.61 1.33 9.80
C PHE A 133 -21.32 1.87 11.04
N GLU A 134 -21.36 1.07 12.10
CA GLU A 134 -21.78 1.47 13.43
C GLU A 134 -20.62 1.25 14.41
N TYR A 135 -20.49 2.08 15.43
CA TYR A 135 -19.48 1.91 16.46
C TYR A 135 -20.05 2.19 17.85
N ASP A 136 -19.57 1.46 18.86
CA ASP A 136 -19.96 1.63 20.26
C ASP A 136 -18.78 1.36 21.19
N GLY A 137 -18.67 2.09 22.30
CA GLY A 137 -17.52 1.99 23.18
C GLY A 137 -17.65 2.79 24.48
N SER A 138 -16.62 2.67 25.31
CA SER A 138 -16.52 3.33 26.62
C SER A 138 -15.10 3.84 26.83
N VAL A 139 -14.94 4.99 27.50
CA VAL A 139 -13.64 5.54 27.89
C VAL A 139 -13.57 5.58 29.41
N HIS A 140 -12.53 4.99 30.01
CA HIS A 140 -12.36 4.89 31.46
C HIS A 140 -11.00 5.47 31.89
N TYR A 141 -10.93 6.79 31.99
CA TYR A 141 -9.67 7.50 32.22
C TYR A 141 -8.93 7.07 33.49
N ARG A 142 -9.68 6.77 34.58
CA ARG A 142 -9.09 6.28 35.84
C ARG A 142 -8.48 4.87 35.74
N GLN A 143 -9.02 4.02 34.87
CA GLN A 143 -8.53 2.66 34.66
C GLN A 143 -7.38 2.62 33.64
N LYS A 144 -7.12 3.73 32.93
CA LYS A 144 -6.25 3.79 31.75
C LYS A 144 -6.70 2.85 30.62
N MET A 145 -8.01 2.74 30.42
CA MET A 145 -8.61 1.84 29.42
C MET A 145 -9.67 2.53 28.56
N GLY A 146 -9.88 2.00 27.35
CA GLY A 146 -11.02 2.32 26.51
C GLY A 146 -11.43 1.12 25.65
N SER A 147 -12.74 0.93 25.45
CA SER A 147 -13.28 -0.02 24.48
C SER A 147 -13.78 0.70 23.23
N PHE A 148 -13.61 0.05 22.08
CA PHE A 148 -14.13 0.48 20.78
C PHE A 148 -14.57 -0.77 20.02
N ASN A 149 -15.86 -0.89 19.75
CA ASN A 149 -16.41 -1.98 18.98
C ASN A 149 -16.85 -1.44 17.61
N LEU A 150 -16.24 -1.93 16.53
CA LEU A 150 -16.63 -1.56 15.17
C LEU A 150 -17.57 -2.61 14.60
N THR A 151 -18.73 -2.21 14.11
CA THR A 151 -19.70 -3.06 13.42
C THR A 151 -19.79 -2.63 11.96
N ALA A 152 -19.45 -3.51 11.03
CA ALA A 152 -19.67 -3.30 9.60
C ALA A 152 -20.89 -4.13 9.16
N ARG A 153 -21.83 -3.49 8.45
CA ARG A 153 -23.05 -4.10 7.90
C ARG A 153 -23.11 -3.83 6.40
N TYR A 154 -23.07 -4.88 5.59
CA TYR A 154 -23.35 -4.84 4.16
C TYR A 154 -24.72 -5.50 3.93
N GLU A 155 -25.65 -4.80 3.27
CA GLU A 155 -27.03 -5.25 3.13
C GLU A 155 -27.57 -5.05 1.71
N LYS A 156 -28.01 -6.15 1.11
CA LYS A 156 -28.76 -6.21 -0.15
C LYS A 156 -30.00 -7.10 0.04
N PRO A 157 -31.03 -6.98 -0.81
CA PRO A 157 -32.28 -7.75 -0.69
C PRO A 157 -32.15 -9.27 -0.61
N THR A 158 -30.99 -9.83 -0.99
CA THR A 158 -30.67 -11.27 -0.96
C THR A 158 -29.44 -11.63 -0.13
N LEU A 159 -28.77 -10.66 0.52
CA LEU A 159 -27.53 -10.88 1.26
C LEU A 159 -27.37 -9.85 2.39
N LEU A 160 -27.31 -10.33 3.63
CA LEU A 160 -26.88 -9.56 4.79
C LEU A 160 -25.56 -10.14 5.31
N VAL A 161 -24.53 -9.31 5.40
CA VAL A 161 -23.26 -9.65 6.05
C VAL A 161 -23.03 -8.62 7.15
N GLN A 162 -22.86 -9.09 8.39
CA GLN A 162 -22.58 -8.24 9.54
C GLN A 162 -21.42 -8.82 10.34
N ALA A 163 -20.39 -8.00 10.58
CA ALA A 163 -19.26 -8.34 11.43
C ALA A 163 -19.12 -7.30 12.54
N LYS A 164 -18.97 -7.73 13.80
CA LYS A 164 -18.68 -6.87 14.95
C LYS A 164 -17.32 -7.23 15.53
N VAL A 165 -16.38 -6.29 15.45
CA VAL A 165 -14.99 -6.38 15.88
C VAL A 165 -14.83 -5.61 17.20
N PRO A 166 -14.92 -6.27 18.36
CA PRO A 166 -14.62 -5.64 19.64
C PRO A 166 -13.11 -5.44 19.82
N MET A 167 -12.74 -4.25 20.27
CA MET A 167 -11.36 -3.86 20.61
C MET A 167 -11.32 -3.19 21.99
N VAL A 168 -10.23 -3.40 22.72
CA VAL A 168 -9.95 -2.73 23.99
C VAL A 168 -8.48 -2.30 24.03
N LEU A 169 -8.24 -1.03 24.31
CA LEU A 169 -6.91 -0.51 24.63
C LEU A 169 -6.75 -0.42 26.14
N ASP A 170 -5.67 -0.98 26.66
CA ASP A 170 -5.31 -0.97 28.08
C ASP A 170 -3.87 -0.44 28.26
N LEU A 171 -3.76 0.84 28.64
CA LEU A 171 -2.48 1.48 28.95
C LEU A 171 -2.05 1.23 30.41
N SER A 172 -2.75 0.40 31.18
CA SER A 172 -2.29 -0.10 32.48
C SER A 172 -1.50 -1.41 32.36
N SER A 173 -1.97 -2.33 31.49
CA SER A 173 -1.26 -3.58 31.16
C SER A 173 -0.35 -3.47 29.93
N TYR A 174 -0.36 -2.33 29.23
CA TYR A 174 0.30 -2.11 27.93
C TYR A 174 -0.14 -3.12 26.85
N LYS A 175 -1.44 -3.36 26.75
CA LYS A 175 -2.04 -4.36 25.84
C LYS A 175 -3.14 -3.76 24.97
N PHE A 176 -3.15 -4.17 23.71
CA PHE A 176 -4.25 -3.92 22.77
C PHE A 176 -4.94 -5.25 22.45
N TYR A 177 -6.18 -5.39 22.89
CA TYR A 177 -7.00 -6.58 22.73
C TYR A 177 -7.97 -6.38 21.56
N ILE A 178 -8.15 -7.42 20.74
CA ILE A 178 -9.07 -7.42 19.60
C ILE A 178 -9.60 -8.84 19.33
N ASN A 179 -10.87 -8.97 18.94
CA ASN A 179 -11.35 -10.20 18.29
C ASN A 179 -11.35 -9.97 16.77
N TYR A 180 -10.23 -10.29 16.12
CA TYR A 180 -10.11 -10.22 14.66
C TYR A 180 -10.81 -11.40 13.96
N PHE A 181 -11.20 -12.42 14.72
CA PHE A 181 -11.90 -13.62 14.24
C PHE A 181 -13.29 -13.30 13.68
N ALA A 182 -13.92 -12.22 14.15
CA ALA A 182 -15.16 -11.68 13.59
C ALA A 182 -15.07 -11.25 12.11
N LEU A 183 -13.86 -11.04 11.58
CA LEU A 183 -13.62 -10.80 10.14
C LEU A 183 -13.16 -12.07 9.41
N MET A 184 -12.39 -12.93 10.08
CA MET A 184 -11.72 -14.08 9.46
C MET A 184 -11.74 -15.30 10.41
N PRO A 185 -12.90 -15.96 10.61
CA PRO A 185 -13.10 -16.97 11.66
C PRO A 185 -12.34 -18.29 11.42
N TYR A 186 -11.83 -18.51 10.21
CA TYR A 186 -11.04 -19.67 9.79
C TYR A 186 -9.55 -19.57 10.14
N LEU A 187 -9.07 -18.43 10.67
CA LEU A 187 -7.67 -18.23 11.08
C LEU A 187 -7.31 -18.80 12.45
N VAL A 188 -8.22 -19.55 13.07
CA VAL A 188 -8.24 -19.82 14.51
C VAL A 188 -8.73 -21.24 14.79
N ASN A 189 -8.19 -21.88 15.82
CA ASN A 189 -8.85 -23.03 16.43
C ASN A 189 -10.22 -22.60 17.00
N LYS A 190 -11.25 -23.44 16.83
CA LYS A 190 -12.63 -23.22 17.29
C LYS A 190 -12.71 -22.81 18.77
N GLU A 191 -11.85 -23.38 19.60
CA GLU A 191 -11.76 -23.08 21.04
C GLU A 191 -11.43 -21.61 21.35
N ASN A 192 -10.72 -20.92 20.45
CA ASN A 192 -10.27 -19.55 20.65
C ASN A 192 -11.23 -18.50 20.05
N GLN A 193 -12.19 -18.87 19.19
CA GLN A 193 -12.99 -17.94 18.38
C GLN A 193 -13.82 -16.91 19.20
N ASN A 194 -14.17 -17.24 20.45
CA ASN A 194 -14.93 -16.35 21.34
C ASN A 194 -14.05 -15.47 22.27
N ASN A 195 -12.74 -15.70 22.30
CA ASN A 195 -11.80 -14.94 23.13
C ASN A 195 -11.33 -13.67 22.42
N LEU A 196 -10.63 -12.80 23.13
CA LEU A 196 -9.83 -11.73 22.53
C LEU A 196 -8.40 -12.24 22.30
N ALA A 197 -7.72 -11.69 21.29
CA ALA A 197 -6.27 -11.83 21.12
C ALA A 197 -5.59 -10.49 21.46
N TYR A 198 -4.46 -10.50 22.16
CA TYR A 198 -3.74 -9.28 22.53
C TYR A 198 -2.39 -9.12 21.85
N LEU A 199 -2.09 -7.89 21.45
CA LEU A 199 -0.74 -7.40 21.18
C LEU A 199 -0.20 -6.76 22.45
N ASP A 200 1.01 -7.16 22.85
CA ASP A 200 1.73 -6.61 23.99
C ASP A 200 2.70 -5.53 23.53
N PHE A 201 2.58 -4.33 24.10
CA PHE A 201 3.45 -3.19 23.81
C PHE A 201 4.18 -2.69 25.07
N SER A 202 4.30 -3.53 26.10
CA SER A 202 5.11 -3.24 27.30
C SER A 202 6.59 -2.93 26.99
N LYS A 203 7.12 -3.34 25.84
CA LYS A 203 8.43 -2.90 25.33
C LYS A 203 8.55 -1.38 25.13
N TYR A 204 7.43 -0.66 25.01
CA TYR A 204 7.37 0.80 24.93
C TYR A 204 6.87 1.46 26.23
N GLN A 205 6.74 0.71 27.33
CA GLN A 205 6.14 1.18 28.59
C GLN A 205 6.75 2.51 29.09
N ASP A 206 8.06 2.68 28.95
CA ASP A 206 8.76 3.84 29.50
C ASP A 206 8.52 5.12 28.68
N LEU A 207 8.14 5.01 27.39
CA LEU A 207 7.63 6.15 26.62
C LEU A 207 6.28 6.63 27.20
N PHE A 208 5.37 5.70 27.50
CA PHE A 208 4.06 6.02 28.08
C PHE A 208 4.14 6.54 29.52
N LYS A 209 5.07 6.02 30.35
CA LYS A 209 5.30 6.53 31.72
C LYS A 209 5.79 7.97 31.77
N GLN A 210 6.46 8.43 30.70
CA GLN A 210 7.03 9.76 30.58
C GLN A 210 6.03 10.85 30.14
N VAL A 211 4.80 10.47 29.76
CA VAL A 211 3.78 11.43 29.27
C VAL A 211 3.17 12.22 30.43
N ASP A 212 3.25 13.55 30.36
CA ASP A 212 2.47 14.45 31.21
C ASP A 212 1.01 14.50 30.75
N TYR A 213 0.23 13.54 31.24
CA TYR A 213 -1.19 13.42 30.93
C TYR A 213 -2.04 14.65 31.33
N LYS A 214 -1.56 15.55 32.21
CA LYS A 214 -2.29 16.79 32.54
C LYS A 214 -2.10 17.82 31.43
N LYS A 215 -0.85 18.06 31.01
CA LYS A 215 -0.57 18.95 29.87
C LYS A 215 -1.16 18.40 28.57
N PHE A 216 -1.18 17.07 28.39
CA PHE A 216 -1.86 16.44 27.25
C PHE A 216 -3.36 16.76 27.23
N ALA A 217 -4.05 16.71 28.38
CA ALA A 217 -5.46 17.13 28.47
C ALA A 217 -5.65 18.59 28.05
N GLU A 218 -4.80 19.48 28.55
CA GLU A 218 -4.86 20.92 28.31
C GLU A 218 -4.60 21.25 26.82
N TYR A 219 -3.62 20.58 26.21
CA TYR A 219 -3.34 20.64 24.78
C TYR A 219 -4.48 20.12 23.90
N VAL A 220 -5.06 18.96 24.22
CA VAL A 220 -6.17 18.38 23.44
C VAL A 220 -7.44 19.24 23.56
N LYS A 221 -7.75 19.77 24.75
CA LYS A 221 -8.86 20.73 24.93
C LYS A 221 -8.65 21.97 24.06
N ALA A 222 -7.50 22.63 24.16
CA ALA A 222 -7.19 23.82 23.37
C ALA A 222 -7.23 23.54 21.85
N SER A 223 -6.62 22.44 21.39
CA SER A 223 -6.67 21.98 20.00
C SER A 223 -8.10 21.83 19.47
N SER A 224 -8.99 21.21 20.25
CA SER A 224 -10.41 21.09 19.88
C SER A 224 -11.16 22.43 19.87
N ALA A 225 -10.71 23.40 20.68
CA ALA A 225 -11.31 24.72 20.79
C ALA A 225 -10.95 25.65 19.61
N VAL A 226 -9.78 25.46 18.97
CA VAL A 226 -9.29 26.27 17.84
C VAL A 226 -10.35 26.49 16.77
N TYR A 227 -11.04 25.43 16.33
CA TYR A 227 -12.00 25.49 15.22
C TYR A 227 -13.17 26.45 15.49
N TYR A 228 -13.69 26.46 16.72
CA TYR A 228 -14.73 27.41 17.15
C TYR A 228 -14.15 28.79 17.46
N ARG A 229 -12.93 28.83 18.01
CA ARG A 229 -12.26 30.07 18.42
C ARG A 229 -11.87 30.94 17.23
N LEU A 230 -11.53 30.34 16.09
CA LEU A 230 -11.12 31.02 14.87
C LEU A 230 -12.25 31.30 13.87
N ALA A 231 -13.39 30.60 13.98
CA ALA A 231 -14.51 30.79 13.07
C ALA A 231 -15.17 32.17 13.20
N ASP A 232 -15.61 32.73 12.08
CA ASP A 232 -16.44 33.94 12.04
C ASP A 232 -17.78 33.73 12.76
N ALA A 233 -18.31 34.79 13.38
CA ALA A 233 -19.59 34.74 14.09
C ALA A 233 -20.77 34.28 13.20
N ASN A 234 -20.72 34.54 11.89
CA ASN A 234 -21.73 34.08 10.92
C ASN A 234 -21.68 32.57 10.65
N ASN A 235 -20.53 31.93 10.91
CA ASN A 235 -20.27 30.51 10.68
C ASN A 235 -20.65 29.64 11.87
N ILE A 236 -20.92 30.23 13.05
CA ILE A 236 -21.45 29.56 14.23
C ILE A 236 -22.93 29.91 14.39
N GLN A 237 -23.83 28.92 14.34
CA GLN A 237 -25.27 29.15 14.26
C GLN A 237 -26.03 28.25 15.25
N ALA A 238 -26.93 28.83 16.04
CA ALA A 238 -27.90 28.06 16.80
C ALA A 238 -28.96 27.47 15.85
N LEU A 239 -29.28 26.18 16.00
CA LEU A 239 -30.26 25.47 15.20
C LEU A 239 -31.55 25.20 16.00
N SER A 240 -32.65 25.02 15.27
CA SER A 240 -33.85 24.39 15.83
C SER A 240 -33.59 22.92 16.16
N ILE A 241 -34.27 22.43 17.19
CA ILE A 241 -34.10 21.08 17.75
C ILE A 241 -35.21 20.19 17.16
N THR A 242 -34.84 19.07 16.54
CA THR A 242 -35.83 18.12 16.00
C THR A 242 -36.33 17.17 17.09
N SER A 243 -37.45 16.47 16.86
CA SER A 243 -37.94 15.42 17.76
C SER A 243 -36.92 14.27 17.95
N ALA A 244 -36.05 14.04 16.96
CA ALA A 244 -34.96 13.07 17.06
C ALA A 244 -33.80 13.57 17.93
N ASP A 245 -33.48 14.87 17.87
CA ASP A 245 -32.50 15.47 18.78
C ASP A 245 -33.05 15.49 20.23
N GLN A 246 -34.35 15.81 20.43
CA GLN A 246 -35.01 15.70 21.74
C GLN A 246 -34.97 14.26 22.31
N ALA A 247 -35.22 13.26 21.46
CA ALA A 247 -35.11 11.84 21.86
C ALA A 247 -33.65 11.41 22.20
N ALA A 248 -32.65 12.14 21.70
CA ALA A 248 -31.25 12.01 22.08
C ALA A 248 -30.84 12.86 23.31
N GLY A 249 -31.79 13.56 23.95
CA GLY A 249 -31.55 14.40 25.13
C GLY A 249 -31.02 15.81 24.83
N VAL A 250 -31.02 16.23 23.57
CA VAL A 250 -30.54 17.56 23.15
C VAL A 250 -31.56 18.66 23.49
N VAL A 251 -31.10 19.73 24.11
CA VAL A 251 -31.90 20.93 24.45
C VAL A 251 -31.33 22.24 23.88
N GLU A 252 -30.15 22.21 23.27
CA GLU A 252 -29.59 23.29 22.45
C GLU A 252 -28.70 22.66 21.35
N LYS A 253 -28.73 23.16 20.12
CA LYS A 253 -27.93 22.62 19.00
C LYS A 253 -27.16 23.75 18.31
N ILE A 254 -25.84 23.57 18.15
CA ILE A 254 -24.93 24.60 17.64
C ILE A 254 -24.18 24.04 16.43
N ARG A 255 -24.35 24.68 15.27
CA ARG A 255 -23.66 24.37 14.01
C ARG A 255 -22.40 25.21 13.86
N LEU A 256 -21.29 24.56 13.48
CA LEU A 256 -20.11 25.16 12.88
C LEU A 256 -20.13 24.89 11.36
N LYS A 257 -19.80 25.91 10.57
CA LYS A 257 -19.52 25.81 9.12
C LYS A 257 -18.09 26.26 8.86
N THR A 258 -17.33 25.49 8.10
CA THR A 258 -15.94 25.81 7.71
C THR A 258 -15.61 24.97 6.47
N SER A 259 -14.33 24.90 6.09
CA SER A 259 -13.87 24.00 5.03
C SER A 259 -12.77 23.06 5.50
N ILE A 260 -12.58 21.99 4.74
CA ILE A 260 -11.56 20.98 5.01
C ILE A 260 -10.16 21.61 4.91
N GLU A 261 -9.96 22.55 3.99
CA GLU A 261 -8.69 23.30 3.85
C GLU A 261 -8.44 24.27 5.01
N GLU A 262 -9.49 24.83 5.63
CA GLU A 262 -9.37 25.64 6.85
C GLU A 262 -9.01 24.76 8.05
N LEU A 263 -9.72 23.64 8.25
CA LEU A 263 -9.46 22.69 9.34
C LEU A 263 -8.02 22.14 9.30
N ILE A 264 -7.56 21.71 8.11
CA ILE A 264 -6.20 21.19 7.92
C ILE A 264 -5.16 22.28 8.22
N LEU A 265 -5.34 23.51 7.72
CA LEU A 265 -4.41 24.61 8.00
C LEU A 265 -4.39 24.99 9.49
N GLN A 266 -5.55 25.06 10.13
CA GLN A 266 -5.69 25.37 11.57
C GLN A 266 -5.02 24.30 12.43
N ALA A 267 -5.28 23.02 12.16
CA ALA A 267 -4.67 21.91 12.87
C ALA A 267 -3.13 21.87 12.70
N ASN A 268 -2.65 22.03 11.46
CA ASN A 268 -1.21 22.03 11.17
C ASN A 268 -0.49 23.20 11.85
N LEU A 269 -0.99 24.43 11.72
CA LEU A 269 -0.36 25.60 12.34
C LEU A 269 -0.46 25.57 13.88
N TYR A 270 -1.58 25.10 14.46
CA TYR A 270 -1.70 24.94 15.91
C TYR A 270 -0.73 23.88 16.45
N SER A 271 -0.63 22.75 15.76
CA SER A 271 0.36 21.71 16.08
C SER A 271 1.79 22.20 15.89
N LYS A 272 2.05 23.12 14.94
CA LYS A 272 3.40 23.61 14.66
C LYS A 272 3.93 24.51 15.77
N VAL A 273 3.15 25.52 16.19
CA VAL A 273 3.58 26.45 17.25
C VAL A 273 3.72 25.77 18.61
N ASN A 274 3.15 24.57 18.76
CA ASN A 274 3.28 23.71 19.93
C ASN A 274 4.21 22.49 19.70
N GLU A 275 4.95 22.36 18.59
CA GLU A 275 5.66 21.11 18.25
C GLU A 275 6.70 20.72 19.33
N LYS A 276 7.56 21.64 19.77
CA LYS A 276 8.47 21.38 20.90
C LYS A 276 7.73 21.24 22.23
N TYR A 277 6.61 21.93 22.44
CA TYR A 277 5.84 21.79 23.68
C TYR A 277 5.25 20.37 23.81
N LEU A 278 4.66 19.85 22.73
CA LEU A 278 4.19 18.47 22.65
C LEU A 278 5.35 17.48 22.83
N MET A 279 6.43 17.61 22.06
CA MET A 279 7.55 16.66 22.10
C MET A 279 8.33 16.69 23.42
N GLN A 280 8.73 17.88 23.89
CA GLN A 280 9.63 18.05 25.04
C GLN A 280 8.86 18.19 26.37
N SER A 281 7.79 18.98 26.42
CA SER A 281 7.07 19.27 27.68
C SER A 281 5.92 18.31 27.99
N ILE A 282 5.29 17.68 26.98
CA ILE A 282 4.23 16.67 27.19
C ILE A 282 4.78 15.25 27.09
N LEU A 283 5.51 14.91 26.02
CA LEU A 283 6.00 13.55 25.77
C LEU A 283 7.40 13.27 26.34
N ASN A 284 8.11 14.30 26.83
CA ASN A 284 9.49 14.22 27.38
C ASN A 284 10.53 13.60 26.40
N ILE A 285 10.27 13.67 25.10
CA ILE A 285 11.18 13.19 24.05
C ILE A 285 12.25 14.27 23.82
N LYS A 286 13.49 13.93 24.15
CA LYS A 286 14.68 14.76 23.87
C LYS A 286 15.08 14.61 22.40
N GLU A 287 15.58 15.69 21.81
CA GLU A 287 15.89 15.76 20.36
C GLU A 287 16.86 14.66 19.90
N ALA A 288 17.91 14.36 20.68
CA ALA A 288 18.87 13.29 20.42
C ALA A 288 18.28 11.85 20.41
N ASN A 289 17.06 11.65 20.92
CA ASN A 289 16.36 10.35 20.80
C ASN A 289 15.57 10.25 19.48
N LEU A 290 15.26 11.38 18.83
CA LEU A 290 14.42 11.42 17.64
C LEU A 290 15.17 10.93 16.40
N GLU A 291 16.46 11.26 16.28
CA GLU A 291 17.32 10.82 15.17
C GLU A 291 17.51 9.30 15.16
N LYS A 292 17.77 8.69 16.33
CA LYS A 292 17.81 7.22 16.47
C LYS A 292 16.51 6.55 16.02
N LEU A 293 15.37 7.08 16.47
CA LEU A 293 14.04 6.58 16.09
C LEU A 293 13.71 6.73 14.59
N ILE A 294 14.43 7.57 13.85
CA ILE A 294 14.27 7.74 12.40
C ILE A 294 15.25 6.84 11.64
N LEU A 295 16.46 6.63 12.17
CA LEU A 295 17.50 5.78 11.57
C LEU A 295 17.17 4.27 11.65
N ASP A 296 16.60 3.80 12.78
CA ASP A 296 16.21 2.39 12.94
C ASP A 296 15.07 1.95 12.00
N ASP A 297 14.21 2.90 11.59
CA ASP A 297 13.01 2.68 10.77
C ASP A 297 13.30 2.68 9.24
N ALA A 298 14.50 3.14 8.84
CA ALA A 298 14.88 3.29 7.43
C ALA A 298 15.42 2.02 6.76
N ASN A 299 16.01 1.09 7.53
CA ASN A 299 16.86 0.01 7.02
C ASN A 299 16.13 -1.32 6.70
N LYS A 300 14.81 -1.32 6.41
CA LYS A 300 14.00 -2.56 6.29
C LYS A 300 12.91 -2.54 5.17
N THR A 301 13.31 -2.82 3.93
CA THR A 301 12.47 -3.22 2.76
C THR A 301 12.25 -4.76 2.73
N PRO A 302 11.43 -5.41 1.84
CA PRO A 302 10.60 -4.95 0.70
C PRO A 302 9.08 -5.37 0.80
N ALA A 303 8.45 -5.98 -0.23
CA ALA A 303 6.98 -6.31 -0.36
C ALA A 303 6.65 -7.80 -0.04
N ASP A 304 5.66 -8.60 -0.53
CA ASP A 304 4.51 -8.63 -1.49
C ASP A 304 3.74 -10.01 -1.28
N THR A 305 2.62 -10.52 -1.83
CA THR A 305 1.39 -10.10 -2.58
C THR A 305 0.23 -11.15 -2.35
N THR A 306 -1.04 -10.70 -2.48
CA THR A 306 -2.36 -11.35 -2.85
C THR A 306 -2.59 -12.89 -3.11
N LYS A 307 -3.87 -13.36 -3.07
CA LYS A 307 -4.45 -14.56 -3.79
C LYS A 307 -6.00 -14.57 -3.99
N THR A 308 -6.38 -14.38 -5.25
CA THR A 308 -7.55 -14.76 -6.13
C THR A 308 -8.67 -15.74 -5.65
N PRO A 309 -9.88 -15.69 -6.26
CA PRO A 309 -10.33 -16.81 -7.13
C PRO A 309 -11.22 -16.44 -8.37
N LEU A 310 -11.37 -17.33 -9.37
CA LEU A 310 -12.31 -17.18 -10.51
C LEU A 310 -12.72 -18.53 -11.17
N ASN A 311 -13.58 -18.49 -12.21
CA ASN A 311 -14.50 -19.58 -12.61
C ASN A 311 -14.01 -20.57 -13.70
N ASN A 312 -13.92 -21.85 -13.36
CA ASN A 312 -14.49 -23.06 -14.01
C ASN A 312 -14.66 -23.21 -15.56
N LYS A 313 -14.04 -22.42 -16.43
CA LYS A 313 -13.97 -22.67 -17.89
C LYS A 313 -12.56 -22.71 -18.48
N GLN A 314 -11.52 -22.47 -17.68
CA GLN A 314 -10.11 -22.50 -18.10
C GLN A 314 -9.36 -23.78 -17.65
N SER A 315 -10.07 -24.81 -17.20
CA SER A 315 -9.52 -25.97 -16.48
C SER A 315 -8.43 -26.79 -17.20
N ALA A 316 -8.29 -26.69 -18.52
CA ALA A 316 -7.25 -27.38 -19.30
C ALA A 316 -6.13 -26.45 -19.79
N GLU A 317 -6.17 -25.17 -19.39
CA GLU A 317 -5.16 -24.14 -19.67
C GLU A 317 -4.59 -23.54 -18.37
N ASP A 318 -5.23 -23.78 -17.23
CA ASP A 318 -4.73 -23.52 -15.88
C ASP A 318 -4.08 -24.80 -15.29
N PRO A 319 -2.74 -24.92 -15.28
CA PRO A 319 -2.06 -26.09 -14.73
C PRO A 319 -2.21 -26.26 -13.22
N SER A 320 -2.56 -25.22 -12.46
CA SER A 320 -2.86 -25.32 -11.03
C SER A 320 -4.13 -26.15 -10.83
N VAL A 321 -5.16 -25.92 -11.66
CA VAL A 321 -6.40 -26.71 -11.66
C VAL A 321 -6.15 -28.14 -12.12
N VAL A 322 -5.30 -28.35 -13.13
CA VAL A 322 -4.93 -29.72 -13.57
C VAL A 322 -4.15 -30.47 -12.49
N SER A 323 -3.20 -29.82 -11.81
CA SER A 323 -2.42 -30.44 -10.73
C SER A 323 -3.32 -30.84 -9.55
N GLN A 324 -4.29 -30.00 -9.18
CA GLN A 324 -5.31 -30.36 -8.17
C GLN A 324 -6.25 -31.51 -8.63
N GLN A 325 -6.53 -31.63 -9.93
CA GLN A 325 -7.29 -32.78 -10.46
C GLN A 325 -6.46 -34.06 -10.43
N LEU A 326 -5.17 -34.00 -10.77
CA LEU A 326 -4.24 -35.11 -10.62
C LEU A 326 -4.16 -35.57 -9.17
N TYR A 327 -3.93 -34.66 -8.22
CA TYR A 327 -3.84 -34.96 -6.78
C TYR A 327 -5.06 -35.73 -6.26
N ARG A 328 -6.28 -35.27 -6.61
CA ARG A 328 -7.53 -35.96 -6.23
C ARG A 328 -7.62 -37.36 -6.84
N LEU A 329 -7.27 -37.52 -8.12
CA LEU A 329 -7.28 -38.80 -8.81
C LEU A 329 -6.27 -39.78 -8.20
N VAL A 330 -5.06 -39.32 -7.85
CA VAL A 330 -4.01 -40.15 -7.23
C VAL A 330 -4.47 -40.66 -5.86
N ASN A 331 -4.95 -39.79 -4.98
CA ASN A 331 -5.45 -40.19 -3.66
C ASN A 331 -6.62 -41.20 -3.76
N GLN A 332 -7.55 -40.97 -4.70
CA GLN A 332 -8.68 -41.86 -4.96
C GLN A 332 -8.22 -43.23 -5.50
N HIS A 333 -7.25 -43.25 -6.43
CA HIS A 333 -6.67 -44.47 -7.02
C HIS A 333 -5.92 -45.33 -6.00
N PHE A 334 -5.37 -44.72 -4.94
CA PHE A 334 -4.78 -45.45 -3.80
C PHE A 334 -5.74 -45.69 -2.62
N GLY A 335 -7.02 -45.36 -2.76
CA GLY A 335 -8.06 -45.68 -1.77
C GLY A 335 -8.00 -44.87 -0.48
N VAL A 336 -7.39 -43.67 -0.51
CA VAL A 336 -7.29 -42.77 0.66
C VAL A 336 -8.54 -41.89 0.74
N ASP A 337 -9.70 -42.51 0.95
CA ASP A 337 -10.94 -41.80 1.26
C ASP A 337 -11.01 -41.44 2.76
N ALA A 338 -11.52 -40.24 3.05
CA ALA A 338 -11.42 -39.63 4.37
C ALA A 338 -12.65 -39.92 5.25
N GLU A 339 -12.58 -40.96 6.07
CA GLU A 339 -13.42 -41.13 7.26
C GLU A 339 -12.59 -40.94 8.55
N ALA A 340 -13.25 -40.51 9.63
CA ALA A 340 -12.60 -40.24 10.91
C ALA A 340 -13.09 -41.25 11.97
N ASP A 341 -12.18 -41.75 12.83
CA ASP A 341 -12.14 -41.32 14.24
C ASP A 341 -10.87 -41.81 14.99
N THR A 342 -10.67 -41.29 16.20
CA THR A 342 -9.88 -41.84 17.32
C THR A 342 -8.60 -42.65 17.05
N SER A 343 -7.43 -42.12 17.43
CA SER A 343 -6.82 -42.41 18.75
C SER A 343 -5.46 -41.71 18.90
N ALA A 344 -4.98 -41.57 20.14
CA ALA A 344 -3.68 -40.98 20.48
C ALA A 344 -2.69 -42.06 20.93
N VAL A 345 -1.38 -41.74 20.95
CA VAL A 345 -0.35 -42.12 21.96
C VAL A 345 1.04 -41.69 21.46
N GLU A 346 1.74 -40.86 22.25
CA GLU A 346 3.20 -40.81 22.57
C GLU A 346 4.27 -40.92 21.44
N ALA A 347 5.50 -40.40 21.54
CA ALA A 347 6.22 -39.43 22.38
C ALA A 347 7.50 -39.03 21.55
N ALA A 348 8.50 -38.25 21.99
CA ALA A 348 8.91 -37.73 23.29
C ALA A 348 9.72 -36.40 23.13
N GLU A 349 10.36 -35.99 24.23
CA GLU A 349 11.67 -35.31 24.41
C GLU A 349 12.43 -34.79 23.16
N ASP A 350 13.16 -33.67 23.24
CA ASP A 350 13.98 -33.27 24.40
C ASP A 350 14.08 -31.74 24.62
N ALA A 351 14.77 -31.32 25.69
CA ALA A 351 14.94 -29.91 26.07
C ALA A 351 16.32 -29.58 26.68
N ALA A 352 16.56 -28.27 26.84
CA ALA A 352 17.60 -27.62 27.66
C ALA A 352 18.98 -27.31 27.03
N ASP A 353 19.70 -26.50 27.80
CA ASP A 353 21.08 -26.02 27.73
C ASP A 353 21.56 -25.21 26.51
N GLU A 354 22.44 -24.21 26.66
CA GLU A 354 22.47 -22.98 27.47
C GLU A 354 23.80 -22.24 27.16
N ALA A 355 23.79 -20.91 27.29
CA ALA A 355 24.88 -20.07 27.81
C ALA A 355 26.26 -19.94 27.09
N GLN A 356 26.48 -18.71 26.59
CA GLN A 356 27.61 -17.82 26.96
C GLN A 356 29.04 -18.03 26.43
N GLN A 357 29.53 -17.06 25.61
CA GLN A 357 30.87 -16.41 25.59
C GLN A 357 31.02 -15.50 24.35
N ALA A 358 31.74 -14.38 24.31
CA ALA A 358 32.43 -13.59 25.35
C ALA A 358 32.63 -12.11 24.93
N ALA A 359 33.22 -11.30 25.84
CA ALA A 359 33.97 -10.04 25.67
C ALA A 359 34.23 -9.53 24.24
N ASP A 360 33.82 -8.30 23.91
CA ASP A 360 34.55 -7.02 24.13
C ASP A 360 35.85 -6.88 23.32
N ASP A 361 35.87 -5.90 22.41
CA ASP A 361 37.03 -5.00 22.22
C ASP A 361 36.54 -3.66 21.65
N ALA A 362 37.21 -2.55 21.97
CA ALA A 362 36.72 -1.19 21.67
C ALA A 362 37.82 -0.16 21.41
N ALA A 363 37.50 0.82 20.55
CA ALA A 363 38.41 1.83 20.00
C ALA A 363 39.52 1.23 19.09
N GLU A 364 40.24 1.99 18.27
CA GLU A 364 40.29 3.46 18.14
C GLU A 364 40.62 3.86 16.69
N ASN A 365 39.95 4.89 16.16
CA ASN A 365 40.49 5.91 15.26
C ASN A 365 39.40 6.90 14.84
N ALA A 366 39.67 8.20 14.91
CA ALA A 366 38.71 9.25 14.61
C ALA A 366 39.39 10.48 14.00
N VAL A 367 38.82 11.00 12.90
CA VAL A 367 38.92 12.39 12.41
C VAL A 367 40.34 12.84 11.95
N ALA A 368 40.56 13.62 10.89
CA ALA A 368 39.71 14.21 9.84
C ALA A 368 40.29 13.80 8.45
N ASP A 369 39.84 14.23 7.27
CA ASP A 369 39.44 15.58 6.88
C ASP A 369 38.51 15.54 5.65
N SER A 370 37.56 16.46 5.59
CA SER A 370 36.68 16.68 4.44
C SER A 370 36.38 18.17 4.35
N THR A 371 37.34 18.90 3.78
CA THR A 371 37.24 20.33 3.48
C THR A 371 35.96 20.63 2.73
N SER A 372 35.25 21.68 3.16
CA SER A 372 34.15 22.27 2.40
C SER A 372 34.63 22.69 1.00
N VAL A 373 34.01 22.15 -0.04
CA VAL A 373 34.06 22.68 -1.39
C VAL A 373 32.72 23.37 -1.63
N ASP A 374 32.72 24.57 -2.20
CA ASP A 374 31.48 25.26 -2.58
C ASP A 374 30.89 24.56 -3.82
N ASP A 375 29.61 24.14 -3.74
CA ASP A 375 28.90 23.54 -4.86
C ASP A 375 28.61 24.61 -5.93
N GLU A 376 29.36 24.61 -7.03
CA GLU A 376 28.95 25.29 -8.26
C GLU A 376 27.73 24.54 -8.84
N GLN A 377 26.63 25.27 -9.05
CA GLN A 377 25.32 24.69 -9.32
C GLN A 377 25.18 24.27 -10.80
N ASP A 378 25.80 23.15 -11.18
CA ASP A 378 25.89 22.66 -12.55
C ASP A 378 24.58 21.99 -13.03
N GLY A 379 23.62 22.81 -13.46
CA GLY A 379 22.30 22.33 -13.89
C GLY A 379 21.36 23.43 -14.38
N LEU A 380 20.19 23.03 -14.91
CA LEU A 380 19.15 23.97 -15.34
C LEU A 380 18.41 24.56 -14.14
N SER A 381 17.94 25.82 -14.24
CA SER A 381 17.05 26.40 -13.24
C SER A 381 15.57 26.12 -13.52
N GLU A 382 14.71 26.27 -12.50
CA GLU A 382 13.26 26.14 -12.63
C GLU A 382 12.68 27.04 -13.75
N ASP A 383 13.13 28.29 -13.84
CA ASP A 383 12.76 29.24 -14.91
C ASP A 383 13.18 28.76 -16.30
N GLN A 384 14.35 28.10 -16.42
CA GLN A 384 14.80 27.52 -17.69
C GLN A 384 13.94 26.31 -18.06
N CYS A 385 13.55 25.48 -17.09
CA CYS A 385 12.62 24.37 -17.30
C CYS A 385 11.21 24.82 -17.72
N LEU A 386 10.68 25.87 -17.09
CA LEU A 386 9.43 26.51 -17.49
C LEU A 386 9.53 27.16 -18.88
N THR A 387 10.72 27.63 -19.27
CA THR A 387 11.00 28.12 -20.64
C THR A 387 10.98 26.97 -21.65
N LEU A 388 11.63 25.84 -21.34
CA LEU A 388 11.69 24.65 -22.19
C LEU A 388 10.31 24.06 -22.52
N GLN A 389 9.34 24.15 -21.61
CA GLN A 389 7.94 23.74 -21.88
C GLN A 389 7.28 24.51 -23.06
N ASN A 390 7.84 25.66 -23.46
CA ASN A 390 7.37 26.43 -24.63
C ASN A 390 8.23 26.20 -25.89
N ALA A 391 9.24 25.34 -25.83
CA ALA A 391 10.11 25.00 -26.96
C ALA A 391 9.48 23.93 -27.88
N SER A 392 9.77 24.00 -29.18
CA SER A 392 9.29 22.99 -30.15
C SER A 392 10.05 21.65 -30.07
N LYS A 393 11.27 21.67 -29.51
CA LYS A 393 12.11 20.52 -29.19
C LYS A 393 12.99 20.87 -27.98
N ALA A 394 13.22 19.89 -27.11
CA ALA A 394 14.22 19.95 -26.04
C ALA A 394 15.14 18.71 -26.12
N THR A 395 16.31 18.75 -25.51
CA THR A 395 17.18 17.58 -25.38
C THR A 395 16.54 16.58 -24.42
N TYR A 396 16.81 15.27 -24.57
CA TYR A 396 16.10 14.25 -23.81
C TYR A 396 16.39 14.34 -22.31
N GLY A 397 17.66 14.55 -21.96
CA GLY A 397 18.11 14.72 -20.58
C GLY A 397 17.61 16.01 -19.94
N ASP A 398 17.68 17.16 -20.63
CA ASP A 398 17.07 18.42 -20.17
C ASP A 398 15.60 18.20 -19.74
N ALA A 399 14.84 17.47 -20.57
CA ALA A 399 13.44 17.19 -20.32
C ALA A 399 13.19 16.17 -19.19
N GLN A 400 14.13 15.27 -18.88
CA GLN A 400 14.05 14.44 -17.68
C GLN A 400 14.48 15.22 -16.44
N TYR A 401 15.58 15.97 -16.49
CA TYR A 401 16.11 16.81 -15.41
C TYR A 401 15.05 17.80 -14.89
N CYS A 402 14.34 18.48 -15.79
CA CYS A 402 13.21 19.33 -15.43
C CYS A 402 12.06 18.57 -14.75
N GLN A 403 11.87 17.29 -15.08
CA GLN A 403 10.82 16.43 -14.54
C GLN A 403 11.24 15.72 -13.24
N SER A 404 12.52 15.42 -13.02
CA SER A 404 13.07 14.83 -11.80
C SER A 404 13.21 15.89 -10.70
N LEU A 405 13.93 16.98 -10.97
CA LEU A 405 14.28 17.99 -9.98
C LEU A 405 13.13 18.97 -9.67
N TYR A 406 12.43 19.46 -10.71
CA TYR A 406 11.37 20.48 -10.56
C TYR A 406 9.95 19.94 -10.81
N GLY A 407 9.81 18.68 -11.22
CA GLY A 407 8.50 18.13 -11.58
C GLY A 407 7.84 18.77 -12.80
N VAL A 408 8.58 19.55 -13.60
CA VAL A 408 8.12 20.24 -14.81
C VAL A 408 8.11 19.26 -15.98
N ASP A 409 6.92 18.90 -16.44
CA ASP A 409 6.75 18.17 -17.69
C ASP A 409 6.98 19.13 -18.87
N VAL A 410 8.12 18.96 -19.55
CA VAL A 410 8.54 19.79 -20.69
C VAL A 410 7.73 19.48 -21.97
N PHE A 411 7.01 18.35 -22.04
CA PHE A 411 6.29 17.94 -23.25
C PHE A 411 4.77 17.81 -23.11
N GLY A 412 4.26 17.74 -21.88
CA GLY A 412 2.84 17.71 -21.55
C GLY A 412 2.13 19.06 -21.69
N ASP A 413 0.80 19.01 -21.71
CA ASP A 413 -0.05 20.20 -21.66
C ASP A 413 0.18 20.98 -20.36
N LYS A 414 0.10 22.33 -20.43
CA LYS A 414 0.33 23.21 -19.26
C LYS A 414 -0.52 22.78 -18.07
N LYS A 415 0.15 22.35 -16.99
CA LYS A 415 -0.48 22.00 -15.71
C LYS A 415 -1.41 23.14 -15.29
N THR A 416 -2.70 22.87 -15.28
CA THR A 416 -3.69 23.82 -14.74
C THR A 416 -3.52 23.87 -13.23
N GLU A 417 -3.33 25.06 -12.65
CA GLU A 417 -3.25 25.23 -11.19
C GLU A 417 -4.60 24.92 -10.50
N SER A 418 -4.87 23.64 -10.28
CA SER A 418 -5.90 23.18 -9.32
C SER A 418 -5.64 21.73 -8.93
N GLY A 419 -5.29 21.51 -7.67
CA GLY A 419 -5.10 20.17 -7.13
C GLY A 419 -4.43 20.18 -5.75
N PHE A 420 -4.63 19.10 -5.00
CA PHE A 420 -4.24 18.95 -3.59
C PHE A 420 -2.76 19.22 -3.32
N LEU A 421 -1.87 18.90 -4.27
CA LEU A 421 -0.42 19.09 -4.13
C LEU A 421 -0.01 20.56 -4.00
N SER A 422 -0.58 21.46 -4.82
CA SER A 422 -0.25 22.89 -4.76
C SER A 422 -0.78 23.58 -3.48
N TYR A 423 -1.79 22.99 -2.85
CA TYR A 423 -2.23 23.36 -1.52
C TYR A 423 -1.25 22.84 -0.44
N ILE A 424 -0.72 21.61 -0.55
CA ILE A 424 0.34 21.10 0.35
C ILE A 424 1.62 21.95 0.28
N GLU A 425 2.01 22.40 -0.91
CA GLU A 425 3.15 23.31 -1.08
C GLU A 425 2.92 24.65 -0.38
N LYS A 426 1.73 25.23 -0.55
CA LYS A 426 1.31 26.47 0.14
C LYS A 426 1.19 26.29 1.65
N LEU A 427 0.77 25.12 2.14
CA LEU A 427 0.82 24.74 3.57
C LEU A 427 2.25 24.73 4.12
N LYS A 428 3.20 24.07 3.42
CA LYS A 428 4.63 24.05 3.82
C LYS A 428 5.24 25.45 3.81
N ALA A 429 4.85 26.31 2.88
CA ALA A 429 5.34 27.68 2.81
C ALA A 429 4.91 28.48 4.05
N ILE A 430 3.63 28.45 4.43
CA ILE A 430 3.15 29.18 5.63
C ILE A 430 3.59 28.53 6.94
N GLU A 431 3.85 27.22 6.98
CA GLU A 431 4.42 26.56 8.17
C GLU A 431 5.75 27.22 8.60
N LYS A 432 6.60 27.64 7.65
CA LYS A 432 7.88 28.32 7.92
C LYS A 432 7.68 29.63 8.71
N GLU A 433 6.68 30.44 8.37
CA GLU A 433 6.35 31.68 9.08
C GLU A 433 5.92 31.45 10.55
N PHE A 434 5.43 30.25 10.86
CA PHE A 434 4.99 29.87 12.20
C PHE A 434 6.06 29.16 13.04
N VAL A 435 7.17 28.70 12.45
CA VAL A 435 8.32 28.09 13.18
C VAL A 435 8.84 29.01 14.29
N VAL A 436 8.84 30.34 14.09
CA VAL A 436 9.39 31.30 15.05
C VAL A 436 8.61 31.42 16.37
N TYR A 437 7.42 30.80 16.47
CA TYR A 437 6.63 30.75 17.71
C TYR A 437 6.80 29.42 18.47
N ASP A 438 7.38 28.40 17.85
CA ASP A 438 7.64 27.09 18.45
C ASP A 438 8.85 27.13 19.42
N LYS A 439 8.56 27.54 20.66
CA LYS A 439 9.56 27.86 21.70
C LYS A 439 9.51 26.95 22.94
N ASN A 440 8.93 25.74 22.82
CA ASN A 440 8.62 24.87 23.98
C ASN A 440 7.81 25.59 25.08
N GLN A 441 6.86 26.44 24.66
CA GLN A 441 5.87 27.08 25.52
C GLN A 441 4.48 26.69 25.02
N PHE A 442 3.54 26.43 25.94
CA PHE A 442 2.17 26.15 25.55
C PHE A 442 1.52 27.39 24.95
N ILE A 443 0.95 27.23 23.75
CA ILE A 443 0.13 28.24 23.08
C ILE A 443 -1.29 27.66 23.05
N ASP A 444 -2.18 28.24 23.85
CA ASP A 444 -3.60 27.89 23.92
C ASP A 444 -4.40 28.44 22.72
N ASP A 445 -5.72 28.20 22.69
CA ASP A 445 -6.60 28.64 21.61
C ASP A 445 -6.72 30.17 21.49
N GLN A 446 -6.53 30.92 22.59
CA GLN A 446 -6.59 32.38 22.60
C GLN A 446 -5.28 33.01 22.12
N ALA A 447 -4.15 32.51 22.62
CA ALA A 447 -2.82 32.88 22.14
C ALA A 447 -2.65 32.53 20.65
N PHE A 448 -3.15 31.38 20.22
CA PHE A 448 -3.17 31.01 18.81
C PHE A 448 -4.08 31.91 17.97
N LYS A 449 -5.26 32.33 18.47
CA LYS A 449 -6.12 33.32 17.79
C LYS A 449 -5.39 34.63 17.54
N ALA A 450 -4.56 35.10 18.47
CA ALA A 450 -3.74 36.30 18.26
C ALA A 450 -2.70 36.13 17.14
N LEU A 451 -2.08 34.94 17.01
CA LEU A 451 -1.18 34.61 15.91
C LEU A 451 -1.92 34.47 14.56
N TRP A 452 -3.10 33.85 14.55
CA TRP A 452 -3.94 33.69 13.37
C TRP A 452 -4.39 35.05 12.81
N ILE A 453 -4.82 35.98 13.67
CA ILE A 453 -5.17 37.35 13.26
C ILE A 453 -3.93 38.12 12.77
N LYS A 454 -2.76 37.94 13.41
CA LYS A 454 -1.50 38.60 13.00
C LYS A 454 -1.09 38.25 11.57
N HIS A 455 -1.28 36.99 11.16
CA HIS A 455 -0.85 36.45 9.85
C HIS A 455 -2.02 36.23 8.88
N GLN A 456 -3.13 36.96 9.04
CA GLN A 456 -4.36 36.73 8.28
C GLN A 456 -4.16 36.89 6.76
N ALA A 457 -3.24 37.77 6.32
CA ALA A 457 -2.95 37.98 4.90
C ALA A 457 -2.16 36.81 4.29
N GLU A 458 -1.30 36.17 5.08
CA GLU A 458 -0.48 35.02 4.70
C GLU A 458 -1.36 33.77 4.63
N ILE A 459 -2.21 33.59 5.65
CA ILE A 459 -3.25 32.55 5.70
C ILE A 459 -4.19 32.66 4.49
N ALA A 460 -4.62 33.87 4.13
CA ALA A 460 -5.49 34.11 2.98
C ALA A 460 -4.82 33.81 1.62
N LYS A 461 -3.48 33.87 1.51
CA LYS A 461 -2.72 33.45 0.32
C LYS A 461 -2.53 31.93 0.26
N ALA A 462 -2.45 31.27 1.42
CA ALA A 462 -2.20 29.82 1.50
C ALA A 462 -3.47 28.98 1.24
N LEU A 463 -4.64 29.49 1.63
CA LEU A 463 -5.93 28.84 1.39
C LEU A 463 -6.44 29.07 -0.05
N PRO A 464 -7.14 28.09 -0.67
CA PRO A 464 -7.85 28.32 -1.93
C PRO A 464 -8.93 29.42 -1.84
N PRO A 465 -9.43 29.95 -2.97
CA PRO A 465 -10.63 30.79 -3.01
C PRO A 465 -11.83 30.09 -2.34
N VAL A 466 -12.68 30.84 -1.62
CA VAL A 466 -13.75 30.29 -0.77
C VAL A 466 -14.76 29.45 -1.57
N ASP A 467 -15.04 29.85 -2.81
CA ASP A 467 -15.88 29.13 -3.78
C ASP A 467 -15.31 27.79 -4.25
N LYS A 468 -14.00 27.55 -4.03
CA LYS A 468 -13.27 26.32 -4.37
C LYS A 468 -12.92 25.47 -3.14
N ARG A 469 -13.29 25.90 -1.93
CA ARG A 469 -13.04 25.16 -0.69
C ARG A 469 -14.07 24.03 -0.52
N ASN A 470 -13.65 22.92 0.07
CA ASN A 470 -14.48 21.75 0.30
C ASN A 470 -15.26 21.88 1.62
N PRO A 471 -16.61 21.96 1.61
CA PRO A 471 -17.36 22.36 2.79
C PRO A 471 -17.43 21.26 3.85
N PHE A 472 -17.31 21.69 5.11
CA PHE A 472 -17.44 20.88 6.31
C PHE A 472 -18.46 21.50 7.26
N ILE A 473 -19.33 20.66 7.81
CA ILE A 473 -20.32 21.05 8.82
C ILE A 473 -20.16 20.12 10.03
N MET A 474 -20.16 20.71 11.23
CA MET A 474 -20.25 19.99 12.50
C MET A 474 -21.36 20.60 13.37
N ASP A 475 -22.36 19.81 13.71
CA ASP A 475 -23.39 20.19 14.67
C ASP A 475 -23.13 19.53 16.02
N VAL A 476 -23.12 20.30 17.11
CA VAL A 476 -23.04 19.76 18.47
C VAL A 476 -24.38 19.99 19.17
N GLY A 477 -25.00 18.91 19.64
CA GLY A 477 -26.20 18.89 20.47
C GLY A 477 -25.84 18.80 21.95
N LEU A 478 -26.27 19.79 22.72
CA LEU A 478 -26.00 19.96 24.14
C LEU A 478 -27.17 19.47 25.00
N ASP A 479 -26.88 18.88 26.15
CA ASP A 479 -27.89 18.56 27.18
C ASP A 479 -28.17 19.72 28.14
N THR A 480 -29.06 19.51 29.12
CA THR A 480 -29.42 20.50 30.16
C THR A 480 -28.27 20.88 31.09
N GLN A 481 -27.14 20.17 31.05
CA GLN A 481 -25.92 20.48 31.78
C GLN A 481 -24.86 21.15 30.88
N GLY A 482 -25.20 21.43 29.62
CA GLY A 482 -24.32 22.06 28.63
C GLY A 482 -23.26 21.12 28.04
N ARG A 483 -23.40 19.80 28.21
CA ARG A 483 -22.44 18.80 27.70
C ARG A 483 -22.85 18.32 26.33
N ALA A 484 -21.90 17.99 25.46
CA ALA A 484 -22.20 17.36 24.18
C ALA A 484 -22.80 15.97 24.42
N VAL A 485 -24.01 15.72 23.95
CA VAL A 485 -24.64 14.38 23.94
C VAL A 485 -24.88 13.86 22.53
N LYS A 486 -24.71 14.70 21.53
CA LYS A 486 -24.76 14.36 20.12
C LYS A 486 -23.78 15.25 19.33
N ILE A 487 -23.07 14.68 18.36
CA ILE A 487 -22.31 15.41 17.35
C ILE A 487 -22.68 14.83 15.98
N ASP A 488 -23.06 15.68 15.02
CA ASP A 488 -23.27 15.30 13.61
C ASP A 488 -22.14 15.91 12.77
N TYR A 489 -21.54 15.14 11.86
CA TYR A 489 -20.51 15.57 10.92
C TYR A 489 -20.99 15.38 9.47
N ASP A 490 -20.78 16.37 8.59
CA ASP A 490 -21.01 16.29 7.14
C ASP A 490 -19.79 16.85 6.40
N LEU A 491 -18.97 15.96 5.87
CA LEU A 491 -17.71 16.23 5.17
C LEU A 491 -17.91 15.99 3.67
N ASN A 492 -17.62 16.99 2.84
CA ASN A 492 -17.79 16.91 1.39
C ASN A 492 -16.47 17.28 0.69
N TYR A 493 -15.72 16.28 0.24
CA TYR A 493 -14.39 16.47 -0.35
C TYR A 493 -14.36 16.04 -1.82
N ALA A 494 -14.15 16.99 -2.73
CA ALA A 494 -13.91 16.73 -4.14
C ALA A 494 -12.42 16.61 -4.44
N LEU A 495 -12.06 15.60 -5.25
CA LEU A 495 -10.73 15.40 -5.84
C LEU A 495 -10.87 15.48 -7.37
N PRO A 496 -10.76 16.69 -7.97
CA PRO A 496 -10.87 16.89 -9.41
C PRO A 496 -9.89 16.02 -10.22
N GLU A 497 -8.67 15.81 -9.70
CA GLU A 497 -7.63 14.98 -10.31
C GLU A 497 -8.07 13.51 -10.46
N MET A 498 -8.82 13.03 -9.46
CA MET A 498 -9.36 11.68 -9.39
C MET A 498 -10.82 11.60 -9.88
N LYS A 499 -11.36 12.68 -10.47
CA LYS A 499 -12.75 12.81 -10.97
C LYS A 499 -13.80 12.23 -10.01
N SER A 500 -13.64 12.49 -8.72
CA SER A 500 -14.44 11.87 -7.66
C SER A 500 -14.74 12.84 -6.52
N ARG A 501 -15.81 12.55 -5.77
CA ARG A 501 -16.18 13.26 -4.55
C ARG A 501 -16.56 12.27 -3.46
N PHE A 502 -16.07 12.54 -2.27
CA PHE A 502 -16.32 11.77 -1.06
C PHE A 502 -17.25 12.60 -0.17
N ASN A 503 -18.49 12.16 0.00
CA ASN A 503 -19.35 12.62 1.10
C ASN A 503 -19.23 11.61 2.25
N VAL A 504 -18.76 12.07 3.40
CA VAL A 504 -18.75 11.28 4.63
C VAL A 504 -19.69 11.94 5.61
N LYS A 505 -20.66 11.18 6.10
CA LYS A 505 -21.50 11.58 7.24
C LYS A 505 -21.23 10.65 8.40
N ALA A 506 -21.12 11.23 9.58
CA ALA A 506 -20.95 10.49 10.82
C ALA A 506 -21.76 11.14 11.93
N ASP A 507 -22.37 10.35 12.80
CA ASP A 507 -22.86 10.83 14.09
C ASP A 507 -22.03 10.24 15.24
N MET A 508 -22.07 10.91 16.40
CA MET A 508 -21.58 10.42 17.68
C MET A 508 -22.53 10.87 18.79
N LEU A 509 -23.23 9.91 19.39
CA LEU A 509 -23.97 10.08 20.64
C LEU A 509 -23.03 9.81 21.82
N ILE A 510 -23.03 10.71 22.81
CA ILE A 510 -22.23 10.61 24.04
C ILE A 510 -23.19 10.49 25.22
N SER A 511 -22.92 9.57 26.14
CA SER A 511 -23.82 9.21 27.23
C SER A 511 -23.07 8.71 28.47
N ASN A 512 -23.79 8.42 29.55
CA ASN A 512 -23.26 7.82 30.78
C ASN A 512 -22.01 8.52 31.36
N TYR A 513 -21.93 9.85 31.22
CA TYR A 513 -20.91 10.70 31.82
C TYR A 513 -20.67 10.39 33.32
N GLY A 514 -19.45 9.96 33.64
CA GLY A 514 -18.99 9.54 34.96
C GLY A 514 -19.46 8.15 35.43
N LYS A 515 -20.18 7.41 34.57
CA LYS A 515 -20.80 6.09 34.84
C LYS A 515 -20.78 5.16 33.62
N ALA A 516 -19.74 5.25 32.81
CA ALA A 516 -19.60 4.44 31.58
C ALA A 516 -19.71 2.93 31.82
N THR A 517 -20.13 2.22 30.79
CA THR A 517 -20.29 0.76 30.74
C THR A 517 -18.96 0.08 31.07
N PRO A 518 -18.90 -0.79 32.10
CA PRO A 518 -17.66 -1.47 32.48
C PRO A 518 -17.11 -2.38 31.39
N ILE A 519 -15.79 -2.36 31.19
CA ILE A 519 -15.07 -3.28 30.30
C ILE A 519 -14.92 -4.65 30.99
N ASP A 520 -15.19 -5.75 30.28
CA ASP A 520 -15.13 -7.10 30.87
C ASP A 520 -13.69 -7.58 31.12
N GLN A 521 -13.22 -7.32 32.33
CA GLN A 521 -11.94 -7.78 32.87
C GLN A 521 -11.77 -9.31 32.85
N ALA A 522 -12.85 -10.10 32.84
CA ALA A 522 -12.76 -11.56 32.72
C ALA A 522 -12.53 -11.99 31.26
N GLN A 523 -13.03 -11.26 30.27
CA GLN A 523 -12.70 -11.47 28.86
C GLN A 523 -11.22 -11.13 28.58
N LEU A 524 -10.71 -10.03 29.14
CA LEU A 524 -9.31 -9.63 28.99
C LEU A 524 -8.35 -10.65 29.62
N LYS A 525 -8.68 -11.20 30.79
CA LYS A 525 -7.87 -12.25 31.46
C LYS A 525 -7.90 -13.61 30.76
N ARG A 526 -8.86 -13.85 29.86
CA ARG A 526 -8.91 -15.04 28.98
C ARG A 526 -8.25 -14.80 27.62
N ALA A 527 -7.80 -13.57 27.35
CA ALA A 527 -7.15 -13.25 26.08
C ALA A 527 -5.78 -13.91 25.99
N LYS A 528 -5.47 -14.45 24.81
CA LYS A 528 -4.16 -15.05 24.47
C LYS A 528 -3.34 -14.07 23.64
N THR A 529 -2.04 -14.28 23.51
CA THR A 529 -1.26 -13.59 22.46
C THR A 529 -1.80 -13.98 21.07
N TRP A 530 -1.50 -13.19 20.04
CA TRP A 530 -1.95 -13.50 18.67
C TRP A 530 -1.44 -14.86 18.20
N ALA A 531 -0.17 -15.20 18.49
CA ALA A 531 0.44 -16.47 18.12
C ALA A 531 -0.24 -17.68 18.81
N GLU A 532 -0.46 -17.63 20.13
CA GLU A 532 -1.19 -18.67 20.87
C GLU A 532 -2.66 -18.81 20.42
N ALA A 533 -3.28 -17.72 19.97
CA ALA A 533 -4.64 -17.75 19.45
C ALA A 533 -4.72 -18.43 18.08
N SER A 534 -3.73 -18.21 17.21
CA SER A 534 -3.60 -18.85 15.89
C SER A 534 -3.03 -20.27 15.92
N LYS A 535 -2.49 -20.74 17.05
CA LYS A 535 -1.88 -22.06 17.18
C LYS A 535 -2.85 -23.19 16.80
N GLY A 536 -2.43 -24.07 15.92
CA GLY A 536 -3.24 -25.13 15.31
C GLY A 536 -4.16 -24.66 14.17
N SER A 537 -3.99 -23.45 13.62
CA SER A 537 -4.72 -22.99 12.43
C SER A 537 -3.90 -23.15 11.15
N MET A 538 -4.57 -23.19 9.99
CA MET A 538 -3.93 -23.29 8.66
C MET A 538 -2.96 -22.14 8.34
N LEU A 539 -2.93 -21.07 9.15
CA LEU A 539 -2.09 -19.90 8.96
C LEU A 539 -1.26 -19.55 10.21
N GLU A 540 -0.99 -20.53 11.10
CA GLU A 540 -0.12 -20.39 12.27
C GLU A 540 1.24 -19.76 11.91
N GLN A 541 1.91 -20.25 10.86
CA GLN A 541 3.20 -19.70 10.38
C GLN A 541 3.08 -18.26 9.84
N ALA A 542 1.95 -17.90 9.22
CA ALA A 542 1.72 -16.56 8.68
C ALA A 542 1.35 -15.54 9.78
N ILE A 543 0.67 -15.98 10.84
CA ILE A 543 0.27 -15.11 11.97
C ILE A 543 1.40 -15.00 12.99
N GLY A 544 2.18 -16.07 13.22
CA GLY A 544 3.46 -16.04 13.92
C GLY A 544 4.38 -14.99 13.30
N SER A 545 4.69 -15.14 12.01
CA SER A 545 5.53 -14.18 11.28
C SER A 545 4.93 -12.77 11.15
N PHE A 546 3.60 -12.58 11.21
CA PHE A 546 3.00 -11.25 11.34
C PHE A 546 3.24 -10.62 12.73
N SER A 547 3.12 -11.41 13.80
CA SER A 547 3.41 -10.94 15.16
C SER A 547 4.90 -10.65 15.36
N GLU A 548 5.77 -11.44 14.72
CA GLU A 548 7.20 -11.15 14.60
C GLU A 548 7.44 -9.88 13.81
N LYS A 549 6.77 -9.63 12.67
CA LYS A 549 6.94 -8.41 11.83
C LYS A 549 6.65 -7.08 12.53
N LEU A 550 6.16 -7.08 13.77
CA LEU A 550 6.11 -5.92 14.67
C LEU A 550 7.37 -5.79 15.59
N GLY A 551 8.46 -6.51 15.30
CA GLY A 551 9.74 -6.45 16.04
C GLY A 551 10.92 -7.29 15.51
N GLN A 552 10.71 -8.21 14.56
CA GLN A 552 11.66 -9.13 13.90
C GLN A 552 11.24 -9.29 12.41
N THR A 553 12.03 -9.97 11.55
CA THR A 553 12.12 -9.57 10.11
C THR A 553 11.74 -10.60 9.02
N ASN A 554 11.11 -10.08 7.94
CA ASN A 554 11.18 -10.48 6.50
C ASN A 554 10.16 -11.44 5.83
N VAL A 555 10.10 -11.31 4.48
CA VAL A 555 9.63 -12.23 3.40
C VAL A 555 8.12 -12.28 3.00
N GLN A 556 7.93 -12.73 1.75
CA GLN A 556 6.92 -12.65 0.66
C GLN A 556 6.07 -13.96 0.48
N GLU A 557 5.22 -14.33 -0.51
CA GLU A 557 4.60 -13.82 -1.79
C GLU A 557 3.41 -14.76 -2.21
N ARG A 558 2.60 -14.72 -3.31
CA ARG A 558 2.24 -13.82 -4.46
C ARG A 558 0.89 -14.32 -5.09
N SER A 559 0.18 -13.53 -5.93
CA SER A 559 -0.76 -14.10 -6.93
C SER A 559 -0.87 -13.42 -8.29
N ALA A 560 -1.07 -14.25 -9.31
CA ALA A 560 -1.55 -13.87 -10.63
C ALA A 560 -3.09 -14.00 -10.80
N GLU A 561 -3.59 -13.39 -11.86
CA GLU A 561 -4.90 -13.64 -12.47
C GLU A 561 -4.72 -14.49 -13.74
N ALA A 562 -5.81 -14.80 -14.46
CA ALA A 562 -5.78 -15.68 -15.63
C ALA A 562 -4.90 -15.16 -16.78
N TYR A 563 -4.22 -16.09 -17.47
CA TYR A 563 -3.12 -15.78 -18.38
C TYR A 563 -3.56 -15.23 -19.76
N THR A 564 -3.43 -13.92 -19.91
CA THR A 564 -3.08 -13.28 -21.19
C THR A 564 -1.70 -12.67 -21.04
N LEU A 565 -0.77 -12.99 -21.95
CA LEU A 565 0.60 -12.44 -21.96
C LEU A 565 0.60 -10.93 -21.66
N SER A 566 1.13 -10.54 -20.50
CA SER A 566 1.26 -9.14 -20.12
C SER A 566 2.27 -8.43 -21.02
N LEU A 567 2.32 -7.10 -20.96
CA LEU A 567 3.29 -6.35 -21.75
C LEU A 567 4.73 -6.76 -21.39
N ASP A 568 5.02 -6.98 -20.10
CA ASP A 568 6.31 -7.53 -19.64
C ASP A 568 6.61 -8.91 -20.25
N ASP A 569 5.65 -9.83 -20.29
CA ASP A 569 5.86 -11.15 -20.89
C ASP A 569 6.13 -11.06 -22.40
N GLN A 570 5.42 -10.18 -23.11
CA GLN A 570 5.62 -9.95 -24.54
C GLN A 570 6.99 -9.32 -24.81
N LEU A 571 7.43 -8.38 -23.96
CA LEU A 571 8.74 -7.75 -24.04
C LEU A 571 9.87 -8.71 -23.66
N LYS A 572 9.64 -9.61 -22.71
CA LYS A 572 10.55 -10.72 -22.39
C LYS A 572 10.74 -11.63 -23.60
N VAL A 573 9.66 -12.04 -24.27
CA VAL A 573 9.74 -12.83 -25.52
C VAL A 573 10.54 -12.10 -26.62
N ILE A 574 10.44 -10.76 -26.72
CA ILE A 574 11.26 -9.96 -27.64
C ILE A 574 12.73 -9.94 -27.22
N ALA A 575 13.02 -9.73 -25.93
CA ALA A 575 14.37 -9.76 -25.38
C ALA A 575 15.05 -11.13 -25.58
N GLU A 576 14.33 -12.22 -25.31
CA GLU A 576 14.82 -13.58 -25.49
C GLU A 576 15.12 -13.88 -26.96
N GLN A 577 14.23 -13.53 -27.89
CA GLN A 577 14.48 -13.68 -29.33
C GLN A 577 15.70 -12.86 -29.79
N ARG A 578 15.85 -11.64 -29.28
CA ARG A 578 16.94 -10.72 -29.66
C ARG A 578 18.28 -11.16 -29.08
N PHE A 579 18.32 -11.57 -27.81
CA PHE A 579 19.53 -12.07 -27.18
C PHE A 579 19.95 -13.42 -27.78
N ASP A 580 19.01 -14.35 -28.01
CA ASP A 580 19.31 -15.63 -28.65
C ASP A 580 19.93 -15.47 -30.04
N ALA A 581 19.55 -14.41 -30.77
CA ALA A 581 20.05 -14.10 -32.12
C ALA A 581 21.33 -13.24 -32.17
N THR A 582 21.68 -12.51 -31.11
CA THR A 582 22.82 -11.55 -31.11
C THR A 582 23.89 -11.81 -30.05
N LYS A 583 23.52 -12.44 -28.93
CA LYS A 583 24.35 -12.58 -27.71
C LYS A 583 24.92 -11.26 -27.18
N ALA A 584 24.27 -10.12 -27.49
CA ALA A 584 24.69 -8.79 -27.10
C ALA A 584 23.65 -8.09 -26.23
N TYR A 585 24.06 -7.63 -25.05
CA TYR A 585 23.21 -6.93 -24.07
C TYR A 585 22.59 -5.66 -24.67
N GLU A 586 23.40 -4.72 -25.18
CA GLU A 586 22.96 -3.44 -25.77
C GLU A 586 21.92 -3.62 -26.89
N GLN A 587 22.16 -4.60 -27.76
CA GLN A 587 21.26 -4.92 -28.89
C GLN A 587 19.93 -5.52 -28.43
N THR A 588 19.90 -6.10 -27.23
CA THR A 588 18.70 -6.64 -26.57
C THR A 588 17.96 -5.53 -25.81
N TYR A 589 18.70 -4.66 -25.11
CA TYR A 589 18.20 -3.47 -24.44
C TYR A 589 17.43 -2.55 -25.39
N LYS A 590 18.06 -2.19 -26.52
CA LYS A 590 17.43 -1.39 -27.58
C LYS A 590 16.12 -2.00 -28.07
N ALA A 591 16.07 -3.31 -28.33
CA ALA A 591 14.88 -3.98 -28.84
C ALA A 591 13.65 -3.90 -27.89
N VAL A 592 13.87 -3.76 -26.58
CA VAL A 592 12.80 -3.59 -25.57
C VAL A 592 12.47 -2.11 -25.32
N PHE A 593 13.49 -1.24 -25.32
CA PHE A 593 13.42 0.15 -24.87
C PHE A 593 12.24 0.94 -25.47
N ILE A 594 12.05 0.90 -26.80
CA ILE A 594 11.01 1.69 -27.46
C ILE A 594 9.60 1.37 -26.94
N ALA A 595 9.31 0.11 -26.64
CA ALA A 595 7.99 -0.29 -26.20
C ALA A 595 7.75 0.06 -24.72
N LYS A 596 8.78 -0.01 -23.86
CA LYS A 596 8.69 0.55 -22.51
C LYS A 596 8.53 2.07 -22.49
N LEU A 597 9.19 2.78 -23.42
CA LEU A 597 8.99 4.23 -23.57
C LEU A 597 7.58 4.58 -24.07
N ILE A 598 6.98 3.78 -24.95
CA ILE A 598 5.58 3.94 -25.37
C ILE A 598 4.60 3.62 -24.23
N GLU A 599 4.91 2.64 -23.37
CA GLU A 599 4.11 2.32 -22.18
C GLU A 599 4.09 3.48 -21.18
N THR A 600 5.23 4.14 -20.94
CA THR A 600 5.34 5.19 -19.92
C THR A 600 5.03 6.59 -20.42
N LYS A 601 5.53 6.97 -21.60
CA LYS A 601 5.52 8.35 -22.14
C LYS A 601 5.35 8.37 -23.67
N PRO A 602 4.20 7.93 -24.24
CA PRO A 602 4.04 7.72 -25.69
C PRO A 602 4.19 9.00 -26.53
N GLU A 603 3.80 10.15 -26.00
CA GLU A 603 4.01 11.48 -26.59
C GLU A 603 5.50 11.82 -26.84
N ILE A 604 6.43 11.33 -26.02
CA ILE A 604 7.88 11.53 -26.24
C ILE A 604 8.34 10.85 -27.54
N VAL A 605 7.75 9.71 -27.90
CA VAL A 605 8.12 8.94 -29.11
C VAL A 605 7.77 9.70 -30.39
N GLN A 606 6.85 10.66 -30.35
CA GLN A 606 6.62 11.57 -31.48
C GLN A 606 7.74 12.62 -31.63
N ARG A 607 8.33 13.11 -30.53
CA ARG A 607 9.27 14.25 -30.49
C ARG A 607 10.67 13.95 -31.05
N TYR A 608 11.16 12.72 -30.90
CA TYR A 608 12.51 12.29 -31.34
C TYR A 608 12.44 11.39 -32.57
N THR A 609 13.48 11.34 -33.41
CA THR A 609 13.58 10.43 -34.56
C THR A 609 13.86 8.97 -34.13
N SER A 610 13.67 8.00 -35.04
CA SER A 610 14.03 6.59 -34.77
C SER A 610 15.51 6.44 -34.39
N GLN A 611 16.39 7.22 -35.03
CA GLN A 611 17.82 7.24 -34.73
C GLN A 611 18.11 7.83 -33.34
N GLU A 612 17.57 9.02 -33.02
CA GLU A 612 17.79 9.63 -31.69
C GLU A 612 17.30 8.71 -30.56
N LEU A 613 16.14 8.04 -30.74
CA LEU A 613 15.64 7.06 -29.77
C LEU A 613 16.55 5.82 -29.64
N GLN A 614 17.29 5.43 -30.69
CA GLN A 614 18.26 4.33 -30.65
C GLN A 614 19.61 4.75 -30.06
N GLU A 615 19.96 6.03 -30.17
CA GLU A 615 21.12 6.65 -29.53
C GLU A 615 20.89 6.81 -28.02
N ILE A 616 19.74 7.38 -27.62
CA ILE A 616 19.30 7.45 -26.21
C ILE A 616 19.26 6.05 -25.59
N ALA A 617 18.69 5.06 -26.29
CA ALA A 617 18.69 3.67 -25.83
C ALA A 617 20.09 3.02 -25.75
N ALA A 618 21.11 3.56 -26.42
CA ALA A 618 22.50 3.13 -26.27
C ALA A 618 23.09 3.65 -24.95
N VAL A 619 22.86 4.94 -24.67
CA VAL A 619 23.32 5.61 -23.45
C VAL A 619 22.64 5.01 -22.22
N PHE A 620 21.32 4.79 -22.27
CA PHE A 620 20.61 4.05 -21.22
C PHE A 620 21.12 2.62 -21.05
N ALA A 621 21.46 1.90 -22.13
CA ALA A 621 22.03 0.56 -22.01
C ALA A 621 23.35 0.60 -21.24
N TYR A 622 24.23 1.56 -21.55
CA TYR A 622 25.49 1.78 -20.84
C TYR A 622 25.26 2.11 -19.36
N TRP A 623 24.48 3.15 -19.05
CA TRP A 623 24.25 3.63 -17.68
C TRP A 623 23.66 2.57 -16.74
N TYR A 624 22.71 1.76 -17.23
CA TYR A 624 22.09 0.69 -16.43
C TYR A 624 22.79 -0.67 -16.57
N GLY A 625 23.84 -0.77 -17.40
CA GLY A 625 24.63 -2.00 -17.54
C GLY A 625 25.54 -2.24 -16.33
N ASN A 626 25.53 -3.46 -15.79
CA ASN A 626 26.65 -3.90 -14.95
C ASN A 626 27.91 -4.01 -15.85
N GLU A 627 29.05 -3.49 -15.39
CA GLU A 627 30.35 -3.59 -16.09
C GLU A 627 30.71 -5.03 -16.47
N GLU A 628 30.37 -6.02 -15.61
CA GLU A 628 30.56 -7.46 -15.88
C GLU A 628 29.73 -7.97 -17.09
N VAL A 629 28.68 -7.23 -17.47
CA VAL A 629 27.70 -7.59 -18.51
C VAL A 629 27.89 -6.74 -19.77
N TYR A 630 28.28 -5.46 -19.62
CA TYR A 630 28.48 -4.52 -20.71
C TYR A 630 29.44 -3.39 -20.32
N ASN A 631 30.75 -3.66 -20.42
CA ASN A 631 31.81 -2.65 -20.42
C ASN A 631 32.34 -2.44 -21.86
N PRO A 632 31.83 -1.45 -22.61
CA PRO A 632 32.30 -1.13 -23.96
C PRO A 632 33.59 -0.29 -23.93
N GLU A 633 34.68 -0.76 -24.54
CA GLU A 633 35.98 -0.06 -24.53
C GLU A 633 36.28 0.77 -25.80
N GLY A 634 37.23 1.70 -25.68
CA GLY A 634 37.88 2.37 -26.81
C GLY A 634 36.92 3.14 -27.70
N LYS A 635 36.82 2.78 -28.98
CA LYS A 635 35.92 3.46 -29.93
C LYS A 635 34.43 3.28 -29.60
N ALA A 636 34.06 2.21 -28.90
CA ALA A 636 32.69 2.01 -28.45
C ALA A 636 32.37 3.00 -27.32
N LEU A 637 33.26 3.11 -26.32
CA LEU A 637 33.17 4.09 -25.23
C LEU A 637 33.07 5.52 -25.77
N GLN A 638 34.01 5.92 -26.65
CA GLN A 638 34.04 7.25 -27.28
C GLN A 638 32.77 7.58 -28.06
N THR A 639 32.08 6.57 -28.60
CA THR A 639 30.80 6.76 -29.27
C THR A 639 29.69 7.00 -28.24
N ILE A 640 29.72 6.30 -27.10
CA ILE A 640 28.74 6.47 -26.01
C ILE A 640 28.93 7.81 -25.30
N GLU A 641 30.16 8.18 -24.94
CA GLU A 641 30.51 9.49 -24.37
C GLU A 641 30.01 10.64 -25.27
N ALA A 642 30.20 10.52 -26.59
CA ALA A 642 29.69 11.49 -27.56
C ALA A 642 28.15 11.50 -27.65
N LEU A 643 27.47 10.39 -27.39
CA LEU A 643 26.01 10.33 -27.32
C LEU A 643 25.44 10.84 -25.99
N GLN A 644 26.14 10.64 -24.86
CA GLN A 644 25.82 11.26 -23.58
C GLN A 644 25.81 12.78 -23.73
N ASN A 645 26.91 13.35 -24.22
CA ASN A 645 27.04 14.77 -24.49
C ASN A 645 26.04 15.29 -25.55
N LYS A 646 25.61 14.46 -26.52
CA LYS A 646 24.60 14.83 -27.53
C LYS A 646 23.18 14.89 -26.97
N HIS A 647 22.85 14.04 -26.00
CA HIS A 647 21.50 13.87 -25.45
C HIS A 647 21.31 14.44 -24.04
N HIS A 648 22.37 15.03 -23.48
CA HIS A 648 22.49 15.54 -22.11
C HIS A 648 22.22 14.45 -21.08
N LEU A 649 22.90 13.30 -21.22
CA LEU A 649 22.73 12.10 -20.40
C LEU A 649 24.07 11.71 -19.74
N GLN A 650 24.58 12.61 -18.90
CA GLN A 650 25.79 12.44 -18.10
C GLN A 650 25.48 12.12 -16.63
N GLU A 651 24.45 12.74 -16.06
CA GLU A 651 24.15 12.74 -14.61
C GLU A 651 22.85 12.01 -14.27
N GLU A 652 22.74 11.46 -13.05
CA GLU A 652 21.61 10.61 -12.61
C GLU A 652 20.23 11.25 -12.83
N ASP A 653 20.07 12.53 -12.45
CA ASP A 653 18.81 13.29 -12.61
C ASP A 653 18.35 13.47 -14.07
N GLN A 654 19.22 13.23 -15.05
CA GLN A 654 18.92 13.33 -16.48
C GLN A 654 18.32 12.04 -17.06
N PHE A 655 18.28 10.93 -16.31
CA PHE A 655 17.73 9.65 -16.75
C PHE A 655 16.29 9.40 -16.25
N ASP A 656 15.54 8.55 -16.97
CA ASP A 656 14.29 7.98 -16.46
C ASP A 656 14.60 6.63 -15.81
N ASP A 657 14.85 6.68 -14.52
CA ASP A 657 15.31 5.55 -13.72
C ASP A 657 14.35 4.35 -13.74
N LYS A 658 13.05 4.64 -13.80
CA LYS A 658 11.98 3.62 -13.87
C LYS A 658 11.93 2.95 -15.23
N LEU A 659 12.13 3.71 -16.31
CA LEU A 659 12.28 3.17 -17.66
C LEU A 659 13.58 2.33 -17.76
N GLY A 660 14.69 2.87 -17.27
CA GLY A 660 16.02 2.26 -17.36
C GLY A 660 16.10 0.91 -16.65
N GLN A 661 15.80 0.90 -15.35
CA GLN A 661 15.83 -0.32 -14.54
C GLN A 661 14.80 -1.37 -15.02
N ALA A 662 13.63 -0.95 -15.51
CA ALA A 662 12.63 -1.88 -16.05
C ALA A 662 13.09 -2.56 -17.34
N VAL A 663 13.73 -1.83 -18.27
CA VAL A 663 14.32 -2.42 -19.48
C VAL A 663 15.49 -3.33 -19.12
N ASN A 664 16.40 -2.86 -18.25
CA ASN A 664 17.56 -3.63 -17.78
C ASN A 664 17.16 -4.97 -17.14
N ARG A 665 16.11 -4.99 -16.30
CA ARG A 665 15.59 -6.22 -15.69
C ARG A 665 15.16 -7.23 -16.76
N ILE A 666 14.36 -6.79 -17.75
CA ILE A 666 13.85 -7.67 -18.82
C ILE A 666 15.01 -8.26 -19.64
N VAL A 667 16.06 -7.47 -19.91
CA VAL A 667 17.27 -7.95 -20.59
C VAL A 667 18.01 -8.98 -19.74
N ASN A 668 18.26 -8.70 -18.46
CA ASN A 668 18.98 -9.61 -17.57
C ASN A 668 18.23 -10.93 -17.32
N GLU A 669 16.90 -10.90 -17.22
CA GLU A 669 16.07 -12.11 -17.18
C GLU A 669 16.25 -12.94 -18.47
N ALA A 670 16.20 -12.29 -19.64
CA ALA A 670 16.43 -12.95 -20.92
C ALA A 670 17.84 -13.54 -21.04
N MET A 671 18.88 -12.83 -20.57
CA MET A 671 20.26 -13.32 -20.58
C MET A 671 20.46 -14.54 -19.66
N ARG A 672 19.97 -14.48 -18.42
CA ARG A 672 20.12 -15.58 -17.45
C ARG A 672 19.47 -16.86 -17.94
N GLY A 673 18.26 -16.78 -18.51
CA GLY A 673 17.52 -17.94 -19.02
C GLY A 673 18.06 -18.59 -20.31
N ASP A 674 19.14 -18.06 -20.91
CA ASP A 674 19.65 -18.56 -22.21
C ASP A 674 20.09 -20.03 -22.15
N LYS A 675 20.75 -20.45 -21.07
CA LYS A 675 21.17 -21.86 -20.89
C LYS A 675 19.95 -22.79 -20.88
N ASP A 676 18.90 -22.41 -20.16
CA ASP A 676 17.68 -23.20 -20.00
C ASP A 676 16.86 -23.22 -21.30
N ARG A 677 16.80 -22.10 -22.04
CA ARG A 677 16.20 -22.04 -23.37
C ARG A 677 16.96 -22.89 -24.39
N GLN A 678 18.29 -22.93 -24.34
CA GLN A 678 19.08 -23.80 -25.22
C GLN A 678 18.90 -25.28 -24.87
N ALA A 679 18.91 -25.65 -23.58
CA ALA A 679 18.59 -27.00 -23.12
C ALA A 679 17.18 -27.43 -23.56
N TRP A 680 16.19 -26.54 -23.40
CA TRP A 680 14.81 -26.75 -23.83
C TRP A 680 14.69 -26.94 -25.35
N LYS A 681 15.33 -26.07 -26.15
CA LYS A 681 15.38 -26.20 -27.62
C LYS A 681 16.01 -27.52 -28.07
N LYS A 682 17.05 -28.00 -27.37
CA LYS A 682 17.64 -29.32 -27.60
C LYS A 682 16.67 -30.46 -27.27
N LEU A 683 15.93 -30.35 -26.16
CA LEU A 683 14.92 -31.33 -25.76
C LEU A 683 13.75 -31.40 -26.76
N GLN A 684 13.26 -30.25 -27.22
CA GLN A 684 12.26 -30.13 -28.31
C GLN A 684 12.78 -30.67 -29.65
N ALA A 685 14.09 -30.55 -29.93
CA ALA A 685 14.70 -31.14 -31.11
C ALA A 685 14.65 -32.67 -31.04
N GLN A 686 14.93 -33.24 -29.87
CA GLN A 686 15.01 -34.68 -29.61
C GLN A 686 13.65 -35.37 -29.47
N TYR A 687 12.69 -34.78 -28.76
CA TYR A 687 11.39 -35.41 -28.44
C TYR A 687 10.22 -34.69 -29.12
N LYS A 688 9.59 -35.37 -30.09
CA LYS A 688 8.49 -34.80 -30.91
C LYS A 688 7.09 -35.11 -30.42
N GLN A 689 6.91 -36.14 -29.59
CA GLN A 689 5.60 -36.43 -28.99
C GLN A 689 5.42 -35.60 -27.71
N PRO A 690 4.31 -34.87 -27.52
CA PRO A 690 4.12 -34.02 -26.34
C PRO A 690 4.19 -34.77 -25.00
N GLN A 691 3.74 -36.03 -24.97
CA GLN A 691 3.90 -36.92 -23.81
C GLN A 691 5.38 -37.17 -23.46
N GLN A 692 6.21 -37.48 -24.47
CA GLN A 692 7.63 -37.77 -24.27
C GLN A 692 8.40 -36.50 -23.87
N LEU A 693 8.09 -35.37 -24.50
CA LEU A 693 8.69 -34.08 -24.15
C LEU A 693 8.34 -33.65 -22.72
N PHE A 694 7.08 -33.81 -22.30
CA PHE A 694 6.66 -33.59 -20.91
C PHE A 694 7.42 -34.53 -19.96
N ALA A 695 7.39 -35.84 -20.21
CA ALA A 695 8.01 -36.84 -19.35
C ALA A 695 9.51 -36.60 -19.15
N GLN A 696 10.22 -36.25 -20.22
CA GLN A 696 11.66 -35.97 -20.18
C GLN A 696 11.98 -34.66 -19.44
N GLN A 697 11.18 -33.60 -19.64
CA GLN A 697 11.35 -32.36 -18.89
C GLN A 697 11.01 -32.53 -17.41
N TYR A 698 10.02 -33.36 -17.08
CA TYR A 698 9.68 -33.71 -15.70
C TYR A 698 10.82 -34.49 -15.02
N GLN A 699 11.40 -35.48 -15.70
CA GLN A 699 12.59 -36.21 -15.19
C GLN A 699 13.75 -35.25 -14.90
N ILE A 700 14.08 -34.37 -15.84
CA ILE A 700 15.19 -33.40 -15.68
C ILE A 700 14.93 -32.45 -14.50
N GLN A 701 13.69 -31.99 -14.31
CA GLN A 701 13.34 -31.05 -13.24
C GLN A 701 13.34 -31.76 -11.87
N PHE A 702 12.76 -32.95 -11.77
CA PHE A 702 12.72 -33.74 -10.54
C PHE A 702 14.12 -34.18 -10.09
N GLU A 703 14.99 -34.62 -11.01
CA GLU A 703 16.38 -34.95 -10.69
C GLU A 703 17.20 -33.74 -10.22
N LEU A 704 16.82 -32.52 -10.61
CA LEU A 704 17.51 -31.29 -10.25
C LEU A 704 17.05 -30.72 -8.89
N GLU A 705 15.76 -30.84 -8.58
CA GLU A 705 15.17 -30.27 -7.36
C GLU A 705 15.17 -31.26 -6.17
N ASN A 706 14.82 -32.52 -6.41
CA ASN A 706 14.69 -33.53 -5.36
C ASN A 706 15.90 -34.49 -5.30
N GLY A 707 16.56 -34.73 -6.43
CA GLY A 707 17.63 -35.74 -6.57
C GLY A 707 17.10 -37.17 -6.59
N VAL A 708 17.78 -38.06 -7.34
CA VAL A 708 17.35 -39.47 -7.53
C VAL A 708 18.55 -40.39 -7.72
N SER A 709 18.58 -41.53 -7.01
CA SER A 709 19.66 -42.53 -7.13
C SER A 709 19.61 -43.32 -8.44
N SER A 710 20.68 -44.08 -8.72
CA SER A 710 20.78 -44.91 -9.92
C SER A 710 19.69 -45.99 -10.05
N GLU A 711 19.13 -46.45 -8.93
CA GLU A 711 18.14 -47.54 -8.89
C GLU A 711 16.71 -46.99 -9.04
N GLU A 712 16.42 -45.87 -8.40
CA GLU A 712 15.12 -45.16 -8.43
C GLU A 712 14.82 -44.51 -9.80
N LYS A 713 15.84 -44.20 -10.61
CA LYS A 713 15.68 -43.60 -11.96
C LYS A 713 14.71 -44.37 -12.86
N LEU A 714 14.58 -45.69 -12.69
CA LEU A 714 13.61 -46.49 -13.44
C LEU A 714 12.15 -46.24 -13.02
N LEU A 715 11.91 -45.93 -11.74
CA LEU A 715 10.59 -45.60 -11.18
C LEU A 715 10.21 -44.15 -11.50
N LEU A 716 11.14 -43.19 -11.37
CA LEU A 716 10.94 -41.83 -11.89
C LEU A 716 10.60 -41.87 -13.39
N ALA A 717 11.34 -42.65 -14.18
CA ALA A 717 11.11 -42.73 -15.62
C ALA A 717 9.72 -43.30 -15.97
N GLN A 718 9.21 -44.27 -15.21
CA GLN A 718 7.83 -44.77 -15.37
C GLN A 718 6.80 -43.71 -14.96
N THR A 719 6.97 -43.12 -13.78
CA THR A 719 6.05 -42.10 -13.22
C THR A 719 5.91 -40.91 -14.16
N ALA A 720 7.02 -40.35 -14.64
CA ALA A 720 7.03 -39.23 -15.57
C ALA A 720 6.35 -39.54 -16.92
N ASN A 721 6.39 -40.79 -17.40
CA ASN A 721 5.65 -41.20 -18.61
C ASN A 721 4.13 -41.25 -18.39
N ILE A 722 3.69 -41.58 -17.17
CA ILE A 722 2.28 -41.49 -16.75
C ILE A 722 1.87 -40.01 -16.65
N LEU A 723 2.70 -39.16 -16.03
CA LEU A 723 2.45 -37.72 -15.96
C LEU A 723 2.43 -37.04 -17.34
N GLY A 724 3.23 -37.51 -18.29
CA GLY A 724 3.15 -37.11 -19.70
C GLY A 724 1.84 -37.51 -20.38
N GLN A 725 1.22 -38.64 -19.97
CA GLN A 725 -0.12 -39.03 -20.43
C GLN A 725 -1.20 -38.14 -19.80
N VAL A 726 -1.10 -37.86 -18.50
CA VAL A 726 -1.95 -36.91 -17.76
C VAL A 726 -1.95 -35.54 -18.44
N TYR A 727 -0.78 -35.00 -18.82
CA TYR A 727 -0.67 -33.76 -19.59
C TYR A 727 -1.48 -33.83 -20.91
N VAL A 728 -1.26 -34.88 -21.70
CA VAL A 728 -1.88 -35.07 -23.00
C VAL A 728 -3.41 -35.24 -22.91
N ASP A 729 -3.92 -35.90 -21.87
CA ASP A 729 -5.36 -36.06 -21.66
C ASP A 729 -6.01 -34.81 -21.04
N ALA A 730 -5.32 -34.11 -20.14
CA ALA A 730 -5.77 -32.82 -19.62
C ALA A 730 -5.94 -31.79 -20.75
N ARG A 731 -4.96 -31.63 -21.65
CA ARG A 731 -5.06 -30.75 -22.84
C ARG A 731 -6.16 -31.19 -23.83
N LYS A 732 -6.73 -32.38 -23.67
CA LYS A 732 -7.89 -32.90 -24.45
C LYS A 732 -9.22 -32.83 -23.68
N ASN A 733 -9.22 -32.33 -22.42
CA ASN A 733 -10.34 -32.42 -21.48
C ASN A 733 -10.82 -33.87 -21.25
N LYS A 734 -9.87 -34.81 -21.09
CA LYS A 734 -10.10 -36.25 -20.90
C LYS A 734 -9.40 -36.84 -19.66
N LEU A 735 -8.77 -36.01 -18.83
CA LEU A 735 -8.14 -36.43 -17.59
C LEU A 735 -9.16 -37.16 -16.70
N SER A 736 -8.80 -38.38 -16.30
CA SER A 736 -9.60 -39.28 -15.47
C SER A 736 -8.70 -40.35 -14.86
N GLU A 737 -9.25 -41.19 -13.98
CA GLU A 737 -8.60 -42.40 -13.44
C GLU A 737 -7.88 -43.23 -14.52
N LYS A 738 -8.45 -43.30 -15.73
CA LYS A 738 -7.86 -44.02 -16.88
C LYS A 738 -6.49 -43.47 -17.31
N SER A 739 -6.23 -42.18 -17.11
CA SER A 739 -4.93 -41.54 -17.41
C SER A 739 -3.85 -41.90 -16.41
N ILE A 740 -4.22 -42.34 -15.19
CA ILE A 740 -3.30 -42.80 -14.14
C ILE A 740 -3.40 -44.29 -13.83
N LYS A 741 -4.18 -45.08 -14.59
CA LYS A 741 -4.42 -46.50 -14.28
C LYS A 741 -3.16 -47.36 -14.13
N SER A 742 -2.06 -46.99 -14.80
CA SER A 742 -0.76 -47.68 -14.71
C SER A 742 0.07 -47.30 -13.48
N LEU A 743 -0.41 -46.36 -12.65
CA LEU A 743 0.26 -45.87 -11.46
C LEU A 743 0.18 -46.90 -10.34
N LYS A 744 1.28 -47.07 -9.61
CA LYS A 744 1.43 -47.98 -8.47
C LYS A 744 1.90 -47.22 -7.24
N ILE A 745 1.86 -47.85 -6.07
CA ILE A 745 2.34 -47.25 -4.82
C ILE A 745 3.84 -46.84 -4.91
N GLU A 746 4.67 -47.66 -5.58
CA GLU A 746 6.10 -47.40 -5.95
C GLU A 746 6.32 -46.23 -6.93
N HIS A 747 5.27 -45.52 -7.33
CA HIS A 747 5.36 -44.31 -8.15
C HIS A 747 5.02 -43.05 -7.35
N ASN A 748 4.37 -43.17 -6.18
CA ASN A 748 3.78 -42.03 -5.47
C ASN A 748 4.83 -41.04 -4.95
N GLU A 749 5.99 -41.53 -4.53
CA GLU A 749 7.14 -40.71 -4.08
C GLU A 749 7.79 -39.90 -5.23
N PHE A 750 7.52 -40.24 -6.48
CA PHE A 750 7.98 -39.54 -7.67
C PHE A 750 6.91 -38.60 -8.29
N ILE A 751 5.84 -38.27 -7.55
CA ILE A 751 4.78 -37.33 -7.96
C ILE A 751 4.90 -36.02 -7.18
N ASP A 752 5.83 -35.18 -7.63
CA ASP A 752 5.81 -33.75 -7.29
C ASP A 752 4.76 -33.01 -8.14
N TYR A 753 3.84 -32.33 -7.45
CA TYR A 753 2.69 -31.61 -8.01
C TYR A 753 3.01 -30.17 -8.46
N GLU A 754 4.06 -29.56 -7.92
CA GLU A 754 4.51 -28.22 -8.29
C GLU A 754 5.42 -28.29 -9.52
N ILE A 755 6.36 -29.24 -9.54
CA ILE A 755 7.13 -29.60 -10.74
C ILE A 755 6.18 -29.99 -11.89
N PHE A 756 5.11 -30.74 -11.62
CA PHE A 756 4.12 -31.10 -12.63
C PHE A 756 3.47 -29.84 -13.25
N LYS A 757 3.07 -28.88 -12.40
CA LYS A 757 2.45 -27.61 -12.81
C LYS A 757 3.41 -26.75 -13.63
N ASP A 758 4.68 -26.67 -13.25
CA ASP A 758 5.67 -25.81 -13.94
C ASP A 758 6.14 -26.41 -15.27
N VAL A 759 6.28 -27.74 -15.35
CA VAL A 759 6.51 -28.43 -16.64
C VAL A 759 5.28 -28.31 -17.55
N TYR A 760 4.06 -28.28 -16.99
CA TYR A 760 2.84 -27.99 -17.75
C TYR A 760 2.84 -26.56 -18.30
N LEU A 761 3.20 -25.55 -17.51
CA LEU A 761 3.37 -24.16 -17.98
C LEU A 761 4.38 -24.08 -19.15
N LYS A 762 5.54 -24.71 -18.99
CA LYS A 762 6.61 -24.78 -20.02
C LYS A 762 6.16 -25.49 -21.31
N MET A 763 5.17 -26.38 -21.21
CA MET A 763 4.51 -27.09 -22.32
C MET A 763 3.30 -26.33 -22.93
N LEU A 764 2.89 -25.19 -22.36
CA LEU A 764 1.89 -24.29 -22.95
C LEU A 764 2.50 -23.22 -23.85
N SER A 765 3.69 -22.72 -23.54
CA SER A 765 4.44 -21.71 -24.32
C SER A 765 5.06 -22.25 -25.63
N THR A 766 4.65 -23.45 -26.07
CA THR A 766 5.30 -24.24 -27.12
C THR A 766 4.58 -24.18 -28.48
N LYS A 767 3.80 -23.12 -28.74
CA LYS A 767 2.97 -22.93 -29.94
C LYS A 767 3.19 -21.58 -30.62
#